data_AF-A0A662A0G1-F1
#
_entry.id   AF-A0A662A0G1-F1
#
_cell.length_a   1.000
_cell.length_b   1.000
_cell.length_c   1.000
_cell.angle_alpha   90.00
_cell.angle_beta   90.00
_cell.angle_gamma   90.00
#
_symmetry.space_group_name_H-M   'P 1'
#
loop_
_entity.id
_entity.type
_entity.pdbx_description
1 polymer ?
#
loop_
_entity_poly.entity_id
_entity_poly.type
_entity_poly.pdbx_seq_one_letter_code
_entity_poly.pdbx_strand_id
1 'polypeptide(L)'
;MIEKDTILTAEGSPYYIQQNLSINSGITLKITQGAQIIISGGVSISNNGRLLIEGSKTEKVLFTSDAPETRWNYITNQGSFIAKHLLLRRAVRFVSSFGDTVIIENCDIADTYRGVGDDCIGVHNAQKLIIRNTRMTGNPAAGKTDAIDLDGISDDTISGNIITGYSDDGIDIGTNSSNIVIEENEISFCDMGISIGENSTALVYKNLLIHSKAGIQSHTGAVVDARLNTLYGNTYGIRAFHNDGESTSGGTIYVSSSIISNSTLGDQIQVGNSALSFDYCLSDLVNLPGTGNITGFPQFIDAVNGNFSLSSTSDAIDAGNPDLDKDGLDYLVDADDRDPDGTRPDMGAFPYYQSPVRVVEISPSNLSLQMDPSGVYSDWFKIYNLSAESVNLIGHYLSDKPDQPLKYRIMEDLFVPAGDTILLWTDDRDDLANMHLPFKLQGSGEALLLSNPAGVKMEEQIFPRIPMNYVYRKSEQSGTWVFSTWPSGDGAITYDSLSNDPIFSNAGGELTFPITAAISSPDETDSIFYSLDGADPKLGELYGGPLEIQAQTTLRSLILKENHLPGYIQAAAYFPQESYHLPVISLSTNEEHLYGPTGIYTNYSNAGPRWERPASFSYYKDIKQFSAITGIRIQGGNSVFMPKKAFRLHFRGGYGKSVLKASPFVKGPSSFKNLVLRSGYDDDITTSTGTLLRDPFSTELWSKLGELATESDFGVLLLNNNYWGIYNIRESINEYFVEDNMGIQDFDLVRFQKWGPDLKYGTMDEWNEMVSYFDSTDFTRPEVYDEVYSFMDLNSLLNLLSLVHCSQYRSWTWGAFVIKPTGGRWSWTIWDTDRSYNILG
;
A
#
# COMPACT_ATOMS: atom_id res chain seq x y z
N MET A 1 -5.43 25.93 -32.43
CA MET A 1 -6.48 26.73 -31.75
C MET A 1 -7.64 25.80 -31.45
N ILE A 2 -8.23 25.90 -30.26
CA ILE A 2 -9.42 25.14 -29.85
C ILE A 2 -10.62 26.10 -29.89
N GLU A 3 -11.51 25.89 -30.86
CA GLU A 3 -12.64 26.80 -31.15
C GLU A 3 -14.00 26.24 -30.70
N LYS A 4 -14.04 25.00 -30.23
CA LYS A 4 -15.22 24.32 -29.71
C LYS A 4 -14.85 23.47 -28.51
N ASP A 5 -15.81 23.18 -27.65
CA ASP A 5 -15.59 22.29 -26.51
C ASP A 5 -14.97 20.98 -26.95
N THR A 6 -13.89 20.60 -26.27
CA THR A 6 -13.04 19.47 -26.66
C THR A 6 -12.69 18.65 -25.43
N ILE A 7 -12.77 17.32 -25.54
CA ILE A 7 -12.39 16.37 -24.50
C ILE A 7 -11.24 15.51 -25.04
N LEU A 8 -10.14 15.44 -24.29
CA LEU A 8 -8.99 14.58 -24.55
C LEU A 8 -8.98 13.43 -23.54
N THR A 9 -8.87 12.19 -24.03
CA THR A 9 -8.98 10.96 -23.22
C THR A 9 -7.74 10.07 -23.32
N ALA A 10 -7.60 9.11 -22.40
CA ALA A 10 -6.50 8.15 -22.44
C ALA A 10 -6.44 7.35 -23.76
N GLU A 11 -7.60 6.98 -24.33
CA GLU A 11 -7.68 6.24 -25.60
C GLU A 11 -7.06 6.98 -26.79
N GLY A 12 -7.09 8.32 -26.78
CA GLY A 12 -6.50 9.15 -27.84
C GLY A 12 -5.06 9.57 -27.57
N SER A 13 -4.45 9.10 -26.49
CA SER A 13 -3.10 9.50 -26.09
C SER A 13 -2.00 8.73 -26.84
N PRO A 14 -0.81 9.32 -27.02
CA PRO A 14 -0.43 10.68 -26.63
C PRO A 14 -0.94 11.75 -27.62
N TYR A 15 -1.33 12.92 -27.09
CA TYR A 15 -1.64 14.12 -27.87
C TYR A 15 -0.40 14.99 -28.01
N TYR A 16 -0.05 15.38 -29.23
CA TYR A 16 1.11 16.22 -29.51
C TYR A 16 0.72 17.68 -29.76
N ILE A 17 1.30 18.60 -28.99
CA ILE A 17 1.18 20.05 -29.16
C ILE A 17 2.51 20.58 -29.70
N GLN A 18 2.61 20.66 -31.03
CA GLN A 18 3.85 21.04 -31.73
C GLN A 18 3.99 22.55 -31.99
N GLN A 19 2.94 23.31 -31.69
CA GLN A 19 2.88 24.77 -31.88
C GLN A 19 2.00 25.37 -30.79
N ASN A 20 2.13 26.69 -30.55
CA ASN A 20 1.36 27.38 -29.51
C ASN A 20 -0.14 27.07 -29.63
N LEU A 21 -0.71 26.61 -28.52
CA LEU A 21 -2.12 26.26 -28.41
C LEU A 21 -2.86 27.42 -27.75
N SER A 22 -3.97 27.85 -28.35
CA SER A 22 -4.89 28.81 -27.73
C SER A 22 -6.27 28.18 -27.57
N ILE A 23 -6.84 28.34 -26.38
CA ILE A 23 -8.23 28.01 -26.04
C ILE A 23 -9.00 29.32 -26.04
N ASN A 24 -10.03 29.40 -26.90
CA ASN A 24 -10.81 30.63 -27.06
C ASN A 24 -11.71 30.91 -25.85
N SER A 25 -12.09 32.18 -25.68
CA SER A 25 -13.07 32.56 -24.67
C SER A 25 -14.40 31.84 -24.87
N GLY A 26 -15.02 31.43 -23.75
CA GLY A 26 -16.25 30.64 -23.73
C GLY A 26 -16.07 29.16 -24.07
N ILE A 27 -14.86 28.70 -24.43
CA ILE A 27 -14.59 27.30 -24.81
C ILE A 27 -13.94 26.53 -23.66
N THR A 28 -14.32 25.26 -23.53
CA THR A 28 -13.74 24.32 -22.56
C THR A 28 -12.85 23.29 -23.25
N LEU A 29 -11.59 23.21 -22.82
CA LEU A 29 -10.72 22.07 -23.08
C LEU A 29 -10.66 21.22 -21.81
N LYS A 30 -11.20 19.99 -21.88
CA LYS A 30 -11.16 19.01 -20.80
C LYS A 30 -10.19 17.89 -21.15
N ILE A 31 -9.34 17.51 -20.19
CA ILE A 31 -8.34 16.44 -20.31
C ILE A 31 -8.60 15.47 -19.16
N THR A 32 -8.94 14.22 -19.47
CA THR A 32 -9.37 13.23 -18.48
C THR A 32 -8.24 12.31 -18.04
N GLN A 33 -8.46 11.59 -16.95
CA GLN A 33 -7.53 10.63 -16.35
C GLN A 33 -6.83 9.72 -17.38
N GLY A 34 -5.54 9.47 -17.13
CA GLY A 34 -4.66 8.66 -17.98
C GLY A 34 -4.20 9.32 -19.28
N ALA A 35 -4.71 10.50 -19.65
CA ALA A 35 -4.30 11.16 -20.89
C ALA A 35 -2.84 11.68 -20.82
N GLN A 36 -2.13 11.61 -21.95
CA GLN A 36 -0.75 12.11 -22.08
C GLN A 36 -0.69 13.25 -23.10
N ILE A 37 -0.18 14.40 -22.67
CA ILE A 37 0.02 15.60 -23.48
C ILE A 37 1.53 15.85 -23.64
N ILE A 38 2.01 15.71 -24.86
CA ILE A 38 3.41 15.90 -25.24
C ILE A 38 3.53 17.25 -25.96
N ILE A 39 4.29 18.18 -25.38
CA ILE A 39 4.39 19.57 -25.85
C ILE A 39 5.80 19.80 -26.37
N SER A 40 5.95 20.34 -27.57
CA SER A 40 7.28 20.61 -28.12
C SER A 40 8.04 21.69 -27.33
N GLY A 41 9.37 21.59 -27.33
CA GLY A 41 10.24 22.59 -26.70
C GLY A 41 9.92 24.02 -27.15
N GLY A 42 9.82 24.95 -26.20
CA GLY A 42 9.49 26.36 -26.44
C GLY A 42 8.02 26.67 -26.77
N VAL A 43 7.14 25.66 -26.78
CA VAL A 43 5.71 25.85 -27.05
C VAL A 43 4.95 26.26 -25.78
N SER A 44 3.98 27.14 -25.92
CA SER A 44 3.13 27.67 -24.83
C SER A 44 1.66 27.31 -25.04
N ILE A 45 0.89 27.30 -23.94
CA ILE A 45 -0.57 27.17 -23.98
C ILE A 45 -1.17 28.49 -23.46
N SER A 46 -2.09 29.09 -24.21
CA SER A 46 -2.85 30.27 -23.81
C SER A 46 -4.31 29.87 -23.56
N ASN A 47 -4.78 30.01 -22.32
CA ASN A 47 -6.16 29.74 -21.94
C ASN A 47 -6.94 31.04 -21.75
N ASN A 48 -7.84 31.37 -22.69
CA ASN A 48 -8.80 32.47 -22.55
C ASN A 48 -10.21 31.97 -22.17
N GLY A 49 -10.39 30.65 -22.05
CA GLY A 49 -11.65 29.99 -21.74
C GLY A 49 -11.54 29.17 -20.46
N ARG A 50 -11.84 27.88 -20.53
CA ARG A 50 -11.74 26.94 -19.41
C ARG A 50 -10.80 25.79 -19.75
N LEU A 51 -9.74 25.62 -18.97
CA LEU A 51 -8.83 24.48 -19.07
C LEU A 51 -9.04 23.59 -17.84
N LEU A 52 -9.59 22.39 -18.07
CA LEU A 52 -9.89 21.41 -17.04
C LEU A 52 -9.00 20.18 -17.23
N ILE A 53 -8.13 19.92 -16.26
CA ILE A 53 -7.27 18.74 -16.20
C ILE A 53 -7.75 17.90 -15.02
N GLU A 54 -8.34 16.73 -15.30
CA GLU A 54 -9.01 15.88 -14.31
C GLU A 54 -8.42 14.47 -14.34
N GLY A 55 -7.29 14.28 -13.66
CA GLY A 55 -6.71 12.96 -13.38
C GLY A 55 -7.33 12.28 -12.16
N SER A 56 -6.85 11.06 -11.87
CA SER A 56 -7.16 10.35 -10.63
C SER A 56 -5.88 9.94 -9.88
N LYS A 57 -6.02 9.44 -8.64
CA LYS A 57 -4.89 8.94 -7.83
C LYS A 57 -4.10 7.84 -8.55
N THR A 58 -4.78 6.97 -9.30
CA THR A 58 -4.19 5.84 -10.03
C THR A 58 -3.85 6.16 -11.48
N GLU A 59 -4.56 7.09 -12.11
CA GLU A 59 -4.42 7.45 -13.52
C GLU A 59 -4.25 8.97 -13.67
N LYS A 60 -3.06 9.47 -13.32
CA LYS A 60 -2.72 10.88 -13.48
C LYS A 60 -2.70 11.30 -14.95
N VAL A 61 -2.99 12.58 -15.21
CA VAL A 61 -2.72 13.19 -16.53
C VAL A 61 -1.24 13.55 -16.60
N LEU A 62 -0.57 13.31 -17.73
CA LEU A 62 0.83 13.68 -17.94
C LEU A 62 0.96 14.88 -18.88
N PHE A 63 1.66 15.92 -18.45
CA PHE A 63 2.18 16.99 -19.31
C PHE A 63 3.71 16.90 -19.33
N THR A 64 4.29 16.73 -20.51
CA THR A 64 5.76 16.70 -20.65
C THR A 64 6.25 17.20 -22.00
N SER A 65 7.57 17.35 -22.12
CA SER A 65 8.23 17.75 -23.36
C SER A 65 8.47 16.56 -24.28
N ASP A 66 8.53 16.82 -25.59
CA ASP A 66 8.80 15.83 -26.63
C ASP A 66 10.21 15.20 -26.59
N ALA A 67 11.16 15.85 -25.90
CA ALA A 67 12.50 15.34 -25.70
C ALA A 67 13.03 15.59 -24.27
N PRO A 68 13.99 14.78 -23.78
CA PRO A 68 14.65 14.96 -22.48
C PRO A 68 15.36 16.30 -22.25
N GLU A 69 15.94 16.83 -23.31
CA GLU A 69 16.73 18.05 -23.28
C GLU A 69 15.89 19.31 -23.50
N THR A 70 14.66 19.18 -23.98
CA THR A 70 13.77 20.30 -24.28
C THR A 70 12.80 20.57 -23.12
N ARG A 71 12.34 21.82 -23.02
CA ARG A 71 11.26 22.22 -22.13
C ARG A 71 10.23 23.01 -22.89
N TRP A 72 8.97 22.70 -22.67
CA TRP A 72 7.87 23.56 -23.11
C TRP A 72 7.81 24.78 -22.17
N ASN A 73 7.20 25.88 -22.61
CA ASN A 73 7.25 27.13 -21.84
C ASN A 73 6.37 27.05 -20.59
N TYR A 74 5.11 27.44 -20.72
CA TYR A 74 4.16 27.53 -19.62
C TYR A 74 2.74 27.76 -20.14
N ILE A 75 1.78 27.76 -19.20
CA ILE A 75 0.40 28.12 -19.44
C ILE A 75 0.20 29.60 -19.08
N THR A 76 -0.29 30.40 -20.02
CA THR A 76 -0.87 31.72 -19.70
C THR A 76 -2.37 31.55 -19.51
N ASN A 77 -2.90 31.97 -18.37
CA ASN A 77 -4.32 31.85 -18.05
C ASN A 77 -4.99 33.24 -17.92
N GLN A 78 -6.04 33.48 -18.69
CA GLN A 78 -6.95 34.63 -18.55
C GLN A 78 -8.40 34.19 -18.23
N GLY A 79 -8.65 32.89 -18.11
CA GLY A 79 -9.97 32.33 -17.77
C GLY A 79 -9.91 31.44 -16.53
N SER A 80 -10.62 30.31 -16.54
CA SER A 80 -10.56 29.34 -15.45
C SER A 80 -9.51 28.25 -15.74
N PHE A 81 -8.63 28.00 -14.78
CA PHE A 81 -7.65 26.93 -14.81
C PHE A 81 -7.84 25.99 -13.64
N ILE A 82 -8.15 24.72 -13.94
CA ILE A 82 -8.34 23.68 -12.92
C ILE A 82 -7.46 22.49 -13.29
N ALA A 83 -6.53 22.14 -12.40
CA ALA A 83 -5.67 20.98 -12.53
C ALA A 83 -5.77 20.08 -11.29
N LYS A 84 -6.20 18.84 -11.51
CA LYS A 84 -6.30 17.81 -10.47
C LYS A 84 -5.54 16.57 -10.90
N HIS A 85 -4.69 16.03 -10.02
CA HIS A 85 -3.91 14.83 -10.29
C HIS A 85 -3.08 14.91 -11.59
N LEU A 86 -2.47 16.08 -11.84
CA LEU A 86 -1.56 16.30 -12.95
C LEU A 86 -0.13 15.91 -12.57
N LEU A 87 0.56 15.24 -13.48
CA LEU A 87 2.00 15.05 -13.49
C LEU A 87 2.60 16.01 -14.51
N LEU A 88 3.27 17.07 -14.04
CA LEU A 88 3.93 18.05 -14.90
C LEU A 88 5.43 17.84 -14.87
N ARG A 89 6.03 17.72 -16.06
CA ARG A 89 7.47 17.59 -16.25
C ARG A 89 7.96 18.51 -17.36
N ARG A 90 9.21 18.93 -17.27
CA ARG A 90 9.95 19.61 -18.36
C ARG A 90 9.23 20.86 -18.87
N ALA A 91 8.70 21.67 -17.96
CA ALA A 91 8.21 23.00 -18.29
C ALA A 91 9.27 24.04 -17.92
N VAL A 92 9.20 25.24 -18.48
CA VAL A 92 9.97 26.38 -17.95
C VAL A 92 9.36 26.78 -16.60
N ARG A 93 8.03 26.95 -16.57
CA ARG A 93 7.19 27.14 -15.37
C ARG A 93 5.81 26.51 -15.60
N PHE A 94 4.98 26.42 -14.59
CA PHE A 94 3.66 25.80 -14.73
C PHE A 94 2.65 26.78 -15.34
N VAL A 95 2.29 27.83 -14.60
CA VAL A 95 1.20 28.73 -14.99
C VAL A 95 1.47 30.16 -14.50
N SER A 96 1.15 31.12 -15.36
CA SER A 96 0.99 32.54 -15.00
C SER A 96 -0.46 32.93 -15.29
N SER A 97 -1.18 33.33 -14.24
CA SER A 97 -2.62 33.53 -14.28
C SER A 97 -3.01 34.95 -13.94
N PHE A 98 -3.85 35.52 -14.81
CA PHE A 98 -4.57 36.77 -14.64
C PHE A 98 -6.09 36.54 -14.76
N GLY A 99 -6.53 35.29 -14.64
CA GLY A 99 -7.92 34.85 -14.79
C GLY A 99 -8.64 34.61 -13.47
N ASP A 100 -9.96 34.46 -13.54
CA ASP A 100 -10.86 34.48 -12.37
C ASP A 100 -10.66 33.32 -11.37
N THR A 101 -10.26 32.13 -11.82
CA THR A 101 -10.21 30.93 -10.96
C THR A 101 -8.99 30.08 -11.26
N VAL A 102 -8.23 29.75 -10.21
CA VAL A 102 -7.09 28.84 -10.24
C VAL A 102 -7.27 27.77 -9.17
N ILE A 103 -7.35 26.50 -9.59
CA ILE A 103 -7.44 25.35 -8.69
C ILE A 103 -6.38 24.34 -9.08
N ILE A 104 -5.44 24.05 -8.18
CA ILE A 104 -4.35 23.08 -8.36
C ILE A 104 -4.38 22.12 -7.18
N GLU A 105 -4.76 20.87 -7.42
CA GLU A 105 -4.98 19.88 -6.36
C GLU A 105 -4.33 18.53 -6.68
N ASN A 106 -3.65 17.93 -5.69
CA ASN A 106 -3.07 16.59 -5.81
C ASN A 106 -2.10 16.45 -7.00
N CYS A 107 -1.42 17.53 -7.38
CA CYS A 107 -0.51 17.56 -8.52
C CYS A 107 0.94 17.21 -8.11
N ASP A 108 1.75 16.82 -9.09
CA ASP A 108 3.19 16.63 -8.95
C ASP A 108 3.89 17.43 -10.05
N ILE A 109 4.54 18.52 -9.65
CA ILE A 109 5.18 19.53 -10.49
C ILE A 109 6.68 19.43 -10.23
N ALA A 110 7.43 19.00 -11.23
CA ALA A 110 8.87 18.85 -11.11
C ALA A 110 9.55 19.07 -12.44
N ASP A 111 10.88 19.16 -12.40
CA ASP A 111 11.70 19.40 -13.59
C ASP A 111 11.31 20.71 -14.31
N THR A 112 10.93 21.70 -13.51
CA THR A 112 10.77 23.09 -13.96
C THR A 112 12.13 23.76 -13.95
N TYR A 113 12.47 24.48 -15.01
CA TYR A 113 13.79 25.12 -15.14
C TYR A 113 13.64 26.50 -15.73
N ARG A 114 14.37 27.47 -15.17
CA ARG A 114 14.22 28.85 -15.58
C ARG A 114 15.40 29.49 -16.29
N GLY A 115 15.06 30.48 -17.13
CA GLY A 115 15.85 31.69 -17.34
C GLY A 115 15.12 32.94 -16.79
N VAL A 116 15.70 33.59 -15.76
CA VAL A 116 15.62 35.01 -15.25
C VAL A 116 14.27 35.79 -15.11
N GLY A 117 13.88 36.22 -13.87
CA GLY A 117 12.67 36.95 -13.30
C GLY A 117 11.14 36.53 -13.36
N ASP A 118 10.59 35.47 -12.68
CA ASP A 118 9.19 34.90 -12.80
C ASP A 118 9.06 33.54 -12.04
N ASP A 119 7.85 33.11 -11.70
CA ASP A 119 7.61 32.03 -10.73
C ASP A 119 7.02 30.76 -11.35
N CYS A 120 7.06 29.65 -10.60
CA CYS A 120 6.49 28.39 -11.08
C CYS A 120 4.98 28.49 -11.27
N ILE A 121 4.31 29.02 -10.25
CA ILE A 121 2.88 29.37 -10.25
C ILE A 121 2.80 30.84 -9.85
N GLY A 122 2.47 31.70 -10.82
CA GLY A 122 2.17 33.12 -10.55
C GLY A 122 0.67 33.37 -10.72
N VAL A 123 0.02 33.97 -9.74
CA VAL A 123 -1.42 34.30 -9.80
C VAL A 123 -1.66 35.73 -9.35
N HIS A 124 -2.30 36.52 -10.21
CA HIS A 124 -2.58 37.93 -9.93
C HIS A 124 -4.09 38.20 -10.03
N ASN A 125 -4.69 38.71 -8.95
CA ASN A 125 -6.09 39.17 -8.84
C ASN A 125 -7.14 38.10 -9.21
N ALA A 126 -6.88 36.83 -8.91
CA ALA A 126 -7.89 35.78 -9.07
C ALA A 126 -9.00 35.96 -8.01
N GLN A 127 -10.24 35.63 -8.38
CA GLN A 127 -11.38 35.66 -7.46
C GLN A 127 -11.46 34.41 -6.58
N LYS A 128 -10.75 33.35 -6.98
CA LYS A 128 -10.69 32.09 -6.27
C LYS A 128 -9.38 31.38 -6.54
N LEU A 129 -8.71 31.01 -5.47
CA LEU A 129 -7.46 30.26 -5.46
C LEU A 129 -7.55 29.06 -4.52
N ILE A 130 -7.25 27.88 -5.04
CA ILE A 130 -6.99 26.70 -4.21
C ILE A 130 -5.72 26.06 -4.73
N ILE A 131 -4.68 26.00 -3.89
CA ILE A 131 -3.47 25.22 -4.16
C ILE A 131 -3.28 24.26 -3.00
N ARG A 132 -3.54 22.97 -3.22
CA ARG A 132 -3.39 21.99 -2.13
C ARG A 132 -2.90 20.61 -2.53
N ASN A 133 -2.33 19.91 -1.55
CA ASN A 133 -1.84 18.54 -1.67
C ASN A 133 -0.90 18.34 -2.87
N THR A 134 -0.18 19.39 -3.26
CA THR A 134 0.65 19.41 -4.46
C THR A 134 2.12 19.36 -4.10
N ARG A 135 2.86 18.48 -4.77
CA ARG A 135 4.32 18.39 -4.65
C ARG A 135 4.97 19.26 -5.71
N MET A 136 5.88 20.14 -5.30
CA MET A 136 6.62 21.05 -6.14
C MET A 136 8.11 20.88 -5.87
N THR A 137 8.88 20.54 -6.90
CA THR A 137 10.34 20.40 -6.81
C THR A 137 11.01 21.37 -7.78
N GLY A 138 11.61 22.41 -7.22
CA GLY A 138 12.36 23.43 -7.94
C GLY A 138 13.77 23.01 -8.30
N ASN A 139 14.50 23.95 -8.89
CA ASN A 139 15.94 23.82 -9.12
C ASN A 139 16.65 24.96 -8.38
N PRO A 140 17.50 24.66 -7.38
CA PRO A 140 18.16 25.69 -6.57
C PRO A 140 19.16 26.54 -7.37
N ALA A 141 19.56 26.08 -8.56
CA ALA A 141 20.40 26.87 -9.48
C ALA A 141 19.59 27.84 -10.37
N ALA A 142 18.26 27.81 -10.33
CA ALA A 142 17.41 28.49 -11.30
C ALA A 142 17.05 29.93 -10.90
N GLY A 143 18.02 30.85 -10.86
CA GLY A 143 17.75 32.30 -10.72
C GLY A 143 16.84 32.66 -9.53
N LYS A 144 16.13 33.79 -9.60
CA LYS A 144 15.07 34.14 -8.63
C LYS A 144 13.73 33.58 -9.11
N THR A 145 13.22 32.55 -8.43
CA THR A 145 12.00 31.82 -8.80
C THR A 145 11.31 31.32 -7.53
N ASP A 146 10.08 31.79 -7.32
CA ASP A 146 9.22 31.27 -6.27
C ASP A 146 8.48 30.01 -6.73
N ALA A 147 8.11 29.14 -5.80
CA ALA A 147 7.21 28.03 -6.15
C ALA A 147 5.79 28.57 -6.40
N ILE A 148 5.35 29.48 -5.54
CA ILE A 148 4.05 30.14 -5.61
C ILE A 148 4.27 31.63 -5.35
N ASP A 149 3.82 32.48 -6.27
CA ASP A 149 3.77 33.94 -6.12
C ASP A 149 2.32 34.42 -6.34
N LEU A 150 1.81 35.21 -5.37
CA LEU A 150 0.43 35.68 -5.32
C LEU A 150 0.31 37.19 -5.08
N ASP A 151 -0.34 37.89 -6.02
CA ASP A 151 -0.69 39.30 -5.89
C ASP A 151 -2.20 39.53 -5.90
N GLY A 152 -2.70 40.38 -5.01
CA GLY A 152 -4.10 40.82 -4.99
C GLY A 152 -5.09 39.69 -4.75
N ILE A 153 -4.69 38.66 -4.00
CA ILE A 153 -5.54 37.51 -3.66
C ILE A 153 -6.18 37.72 -2.30
N SER A 154 -7.44 37.32 -2.12
CA SER A 154 -8.09 37.41 -0.81
C SER A 154 -9.04 36.26 -0.53
N ASP A 155 -9.17 35.90 0.75
CA ASP A 155 -10.10 34.90 1.28
C ASP A 155 -9.91 33.47 0.70
N ASP A 156 -8.65 33.05 0.55
CA ASP A 156 -8.26 31.77 -0.08
C ASP A 156 -7.21 31.00 0.74
N THR A 157 -7.01 29.72 0.39
CA THR A 157 -6.18 28.77 1.17
C THR A 157 -5.12 28.08 0.30
N ILE A 158 -3.91 27.98 0.86
CA ILE A 158 -2.80 27.18 0.34
C ILE A 158 -2.48 26.08 1.37
N SER A 159 -2.77 24.82 1.07
CA SER A 159 -2.68 23.76 2.10
C SER A 159 -2.07 22.42 1.71
N GLY A 160 -1.39 21.75 2.64
CA GLY A 160 -0.94 20.38 2.44
C GLY A 160 0.11 20.20 1.32
N ASN A 161 0.78 21.27 0.88
CA ASN A 161 1.74 21.19 -0.21
C ASN A 161 3.14 20.78 0.29
N ILE A 162 3.90 20.12 -0.58
CA ILE A 162 5.32 19.80 -0.33
C ILE A 162 6.15 20.57 -1.34
N ILE A 163 6.87 21.60 -0.89
CA ILE A 163 7.64 22.52 -1.72
C ILE A 163 9.11 22.40 -1.37
N THR A 164 9.97 22.18 -2.37
CA THR A 164 11.41 22.04 -2.10
C THR A 164 12.29 22.54 -3.22
N GLY A 165 13.42 23.15 -2.85
CA GLY A 165 14.52 23.47 -3.76
C GLY A 165 14.22 24.57 -4.77
N TYR A 166 13.29 25.47 -4.45
CA TYR A 166 13.13 26.72 -5.19
C TYR A 166 14.22 27.71 -4.76
N SER A 167 14.65 28.55 -5.69
CA SER A 167 15.87 29.34 -5.54
C SER A 167 15.64 30.74 -4.97
N ASP A 168 14.37 31.18 -4.92
CA ASP A 168 13.89 32.29 -4.08
C ASP A 168 12.92 31.66 -3.07
N ASP A 169 11.66 32.07 -2.95
CA ASP A 169 10.78 31.64 -1.86
C ASP A 169 9.95 30.39 -2.18
N GLY A 170 9.58 29.66 -1.12
CA GLY A 170 8.61 28.58 -1.26
C GLY A 170 7.23 29.12 -1.61
N ILE A 171 6.74 30.07 -0.81
CA ILE A 171 5.52 30.82 -1.05
C ILE A 171 5.83 32.29 -0.83
N ASP A 172 5.62 33.10 -1.85
CA ASP A 172 5.62 34.57 -1.77
C ASP A 172 4.18 35.09 -1.87
N ILE A 173 3.80 35.93 -0.92
CA ILE A 173 2.56 36.69 -0.92
C ILE A 173 2.93 38.15 -1.15
N GLY A 174 2.81 38.55 -2.41
CA GLY A 174 3.09 39.90 -2.91
C GLY A 174 2.01 40.92 -2.57
N THR A 175 1.78 41.90 -3.44
CA THR A 175 1.07 43.15 -3.12
C THR A 175 -0.44 42.95 -2.84
N ASN A 176 -0.96 43.62 -1.81
CA ASN A 176 -2.42 43.80 -1.55
C ASN A 176 -3.21 42.49 -1.38
N SER A 177 -2.61 41.46 -0.81
CA SER A 177 -3.27 40.20 -0.50
C SER A 177 -3.80 40.16 0.94
N SER A 178 -4.96 39.58 1.20
CA SER A 178 -5.56 39.61 2.55
C SER A 178 -6.35 38.36 2.91
N ASN A 179 -6.44 38.03 4.21
CA ASN A 179 -7.14 36.82 4.69
C ASN A 179 -6.69 35.52 4.00
N ILE A 180 -5.39 35.41 3.67
CA ILE A 180 -4.83 34.17 3.12
C ILE A 180 -4.50 33.22 4.27
N VAL A 181 -4.93 31.97 4.17
CA VAL A 181 -4.54 30.90 5.08
C VAL A 181 -3.51 30.01 4.40
N ILE A 182 -2.32 29.91 4.99
CA ILE A 182 -1.24 29.03 4.54
C ILE A 182 -1.08 27.95 5.60
N GLU A 183 -1.55 26.74 5.33
CA GLU A 183 -1.64 25.70 6.36
C GLU A 183 -1.10 24.32 5.97
N GLU A 184 -0.53 23.59 6.93
CA GLU A 184 -0.12 22.19 6.74
C GLU A 184 0.86 21.97 5.57
N ASN A 185 1.64 22.99 5.18
CA ASN A 185 2.64 22.85 4.12
C ASN A 185 3.99 22.42 4.68
N GLU A 186 4.72 21.60 3.92
CA GLU A 186 6.12 21.27 4.15
C GLU A 186 6.99 22.01 3.13
N ILE A 187 7.81 22.95 3.58
CA ILE A 187 8.63 23.79 2.71
C ILE A 187 10.10 23.68 3.11
N SER A 188 10.96 23.40 2.14
CA SER A 188 12.38 23.19 2.41
C SER A 188 13.34 23.73 1.36
N PHE A 189 14.53 24.13 1.80
CA PHE A 189 15.64 24.52 0.94
C PHE A 189 15.29 25.65 -0.04
N CYS A 190 14.60 26.68 0.45
CA CYS A 190 14.29 27.92 -0.26
C CYS A 190 15.06 29.10 0.36
N ASP A 191 14.96 30.30 -0.21
CA ASP A 191 15.39 31.53 0.46
C ASP A 191 14.49 31.76 1.69
N MET A 192 13.23 32.14 1.49
CA MET A 192 12.21 32.06 2.54
C MET A 192 11.36 30.80 2.36
N GLY A 193 10.98 30.16 3.47
CA GLY A 193 9.91 29.17 3.43
C GLY A 193 8.61 29.84 2.98
N ILE A 194 8.21 30.88 3.72
CA ILE A 194 7.07 31.73 3.40
C ILE A 194 7.51 33.20 3.55
N SER A 195 7.27 34.02 2.52
CA SER A 195 7.47 35.46 2.55
C SER A 195 6.14 36.19 2.36
N ILE A 196 5.88 37.19 3.21
CA ILE A 196 4.66 38.02 3.15
C ILE A 196 5.07 39.49 3.09
N GLY A 197 4.69 40.16 2.01
CA GLY A 197 5.12 41.52 1.71
C GLY A 197 4.00 42.53 1.55
N GLU A 198 4.42 43.78 1.34
CA GLU A 198 3.66 44.79 0.58
C GLU A 198 2.21 45.04 1.04
N ASN A 199 2.05 45.24 2.35
CA ASN A 199 0.78 45.46 3.05
C ASN A 199 -0.20 44.28 2.99
N SER A 200 0.32 43.06 2.84
CA SER A 200 -0.48 41.85 2.84
C SER A 200 -0.66 41.26 4.24
N THR A 201 -1.70 40.44 4.40
CA THR A 201 -2.02 39.75 5.65
C THR A 201 -2.24 38.26 5.44
N ALA A 202 -1.66 37.44 6.33
CA ALA A 202 -1.78 35.98 6.25
C ALA A 202 -1.80 35.32 7.64
N LEU A 203 -2.59 34.25 7.75
CA LEU A 203 -2.48 33.25 8.82
C LEU A 203 -1.58 32.12 8.33
N VAL A 204 -0.46 31.92 9.01
CA VAL A 204 0.51 30.84 8.74
C VAL A 204 0.34 29.79 9.84
N TYR A 205 -0.31 28.68 9.53
CA TYR A 205 -0.85 27.73 10.51
C TYR A 205 -0.33 26.30 10.29
N LYS A 206 0.26 25.64 11.30
CA LYS A 206 0.64 24.22 11.18
C LYS A 206 1.60 23.87 10.02
N ASN A 207 2.51 24.77 9.64
CA ASN A 207 3.49 24.49 8.59
C ASN A 207 4.80 23.94 9.16
N LEU A 208 5.46 23.07 8.39
CA LEU A 208 6.82 22.60 8.60
C LEU A 208 7.76 23.35 7.64
N LEU A 209 8.63 24.22 8.19
CA LEU A 209 9.47 25.13 7.42
C LEU A 209 10.94 24.89 7.77
N ILE A 210 11.69 24.26 6.87
CA ILE A 210 12.99 23.69 7.21
C ILE A 210 14.11 24.07 6.24
N HIS A 211 15.32 24.26 6.77
CA HIS A 211 16.55 24.43 5.97
C HIS A 211 16.51 25.56 4.91
N SER A 212 15.72 26.61 5.16
CA SER A 212 15.68 27.82 4.35
C SER A 212 16.49 28.95 5.01
N LYS A 213 16.73 30.06 4.32
CA LYS A 213 17.38 31.25 4.94
C LYS A 213 16.48 31.87 6.01
N ALA A 214 15.17 31.92 5.81
CA ALA A 214 14.24 32.04 6.93
C ALA A 214 13.05 31.10 6.78
N GLY A 215 12.47 30.67 7.90
CA GLY A 215 11.21 29.93 7.84
C GLY A 215 10.07 30.86 7.41
N ILE A 216 9.86 31.96 8.14
CA ILE A 216 8.82 32.95 7.87
C ILE A 216 9.42 34.36 7.77
N GLN A 217 9.06 35.09 6.71
CA GLN A 217 9.38 36.50 6.53
C GLN A 217 8.12 37.37 6.52
N SER A 218 8.22 38.56 7.13
CA SER A 218 7.26 39.66 6.94
C SER A 218 8.00 40.96 6.70
N HIS A 219 7.55 41.73 5.72
CA HIS A 219 8.20 42.99 5.33
C HIS A 219 7.23 44.00 4.70
N THR A 220 7.72 45.20 4.39
CA THR A 220 6.97 46.27 3.69
C THR A 220 5.52 46.44 4.20
N GLY A 221 5.33 46.54 5.53
CA GLY A 221 4.01 46.78 6.12
C GLY A 221 3.06 45.58 6.20
N ALA A 222 3.53 44.37 5.86
CA ALA A 222 2.75 43.14 6.03
C ALA A 222 2.48 42.79 7.51
N VAL A 223 1.43 42.00 7.75
CA VAL A 223 1.07 41.46 9.07
C VAL A 223 0.85 39.95 8.98
N VAL A 224 1.60 39.20 9.78
CA VAL A 224 1.55 37.74 9.82
C VAL A 224 1.13 37.27 11.21
N ASP A 225 0.12 36.40 11.25
CA ASP A 225 -0.20 35.60 12.43
C ASP A 225 0.29 34.17 12.21
N ALA A 226 1.32 33.76 12.92
CA ALA A 226 1.97 32.47 12.77
C ALA A 226 1.66 31.59 13.98
N ARG A 227 0.89 30.50 13.81
CA ARG A 227 0.51 29.60 14.90
C ARG A 227 0.85 28.15 14.60
N LEU A 228 1.28 27.40 15.62
CA LEU A 228 1.56 25.96 15.51
C LEU A 228 2.55 25.60 14.40
N ASN A 229 3.53 26.44 14.08
CA ASN A 229 4.52 26.09 13.04
C ASN A 229 5.74 25.40 13.65
N THR A 230 6.37 24.51 12.89
CA THR A 230 7.69 23.95 13.23
C THR A 230 8.72 24.52 12.26
N LEU A 231 9.62 25.34 12.79
CA LEU A 231 10.72 25.97 12.05
C LEU A 231 12.03 25.29 12.46
N TYR A 232 12.65 24.54 11.57
CA TYR A 232 13.82 23.72 11.93
C TYR A 232 15.01 23.89 10.97
N GLY A 233 16.20 24.11 11.52
CA GLY A 233 17.42 24.09 10.73
C GLY A 233 17.56 25.24 9.73
N ASN A 234 16.78 26.32 9.91
CA ASN A 234 16.83 27.51 9.07
C ASN A 234 18.04 28.40 9.42
N THR A 235 18.39 29.36 8.57
CA THR A 235 19.38 30.37 8.97
C THR A 235 18.82 31.26 10.08
N TYR A 236 17.61 31.75 9.88
CA TYR A 236 16.79 32.35 10.91
C TYR A 236 15.43 31.65 11.01
N GLY A 237 14.86 31.53 12.21
CA GLY A 237 13.46 31.10 12.33
C GLY A 237 12.54 32.13 11.67
N ILE A 238 12.59 33.36 12.19
CA ILE A 238 11.73 34.48 11.81
C ILE A 238 12.56 35.65 11.28
N ARG A 239 12.09 36.29 10.20
CA ARG A 239 12.73 37.47 9.60
C ARG A 239 11.71 38.59 9.39
N ALA A 240 11.91 39.73 10.03
CA ALA A 240 10.95 40.84 9.97
C ALA A 240 11.41 42.01 9.07
N PHE A 241 11.98 41.72 7.90
CA PHE A 241 12.37 42.72 6.88
C PHE A 241 12.66 42.07 5.52
N HIS A 242 12.57 42.87 4.45
CA HIS A 242 12.70 42.41 3.07
C HIS A 242 14.14 41.93 2.75
N ASN A 243 15.07 42.87 2.52
CA ASN A 243 16.41 42.54 2.03
C ASN A 243 17.53 42.93 2.99
N ASP A 244 18.63 42.20 2.90
CA ASP A 244 19.82 42.48 3.71
C ASP A 244 20.36 43.89 3.38
N GLY A 245 20.51 44.73 4.41
CA GLY A 245 20.96 46.11 4.26
C GLY A 245 19.84 47.16 4.12
N GLU A 246 18.58 46.76 3.99
CA GLU A 246 17.44 47.68 4.12
C GLU A 246 17.08 47.88 5.60
N SER A 247 16.88 49.13 6.02
CA SER A 247 16.59 49.46 7.43
C SER A 247 15.17 49.98 7.69
N THR A 248 14.38 50.13 6.62
CA THR A 248 13.04 50.75 6.67
C THR A 248 11.91 49.86 6.14
N SER A 249 12.21 48.63 5.74
CA SER A 249 11.24 47.70 5.14
C SER A 249 10.75 46.64 6.15
N GLY A 250 10.42 47.06 7.37
CA GLY A 250 9.91 46.18 8.43
C GLY A 250 8.47 45.71 8.20
N GLY A 251 8.17 44.51 8.70
CA GLY A 251 6.83 43.93 8.79
C GLY A 251 6.43 43.62 10.23
N THR A 252 5.22 43.10 10.42
CA THR A 252 4.66 42.68 11.71
C THR A 252 4.45 41.17 11.73
N ILE A 253 4.95 40.47 12.75
CA ILE A 253 4.74 39.03 12.93
C ILE A 253 4.38 38.74 14.38
N TYR A 254 3.27 38.02 14.59
CA TYR A 254 2.88 37.46 15.87
C TYR A 254 3.07 35.95 15.80
N VAL A 255 3.97 35.39 16.60
CA VAL A 255 4.26 33.95 16.61
C VAL A 255 3.68 33.33 17.88
N SER A 256 2.91 32.25 17.74
CA SER A 256 2.41 31.51 18.90
C SER A 256 2.37 30.01 18.73
N SER A 257 2.43 29.27 19.85
CA SER A 257 2.38 27.80 19.89
C SER A 257 3.37 27.13 18.93
N SER A 258 4.49 27.77 18.59
CA SER A 258 5.38 27.32 17.51
C SER A 258 6.72 26.84 18.05
N ILE A 259 7.34 25.88 17.35
CA ILE A 259 8.70 25.43 17.63
C ILE A 259 9.66 26.16 16.70
N ILE A 260 10.69 26.79 17.26
CA ILE A 260 11.85 27.29 16.52
C ILE A 260 13.07 26.55 17.05
N SER A 261 13.69 25.72 16.22
CA SER A 261 14.79 24.86 16.66
C SER A 261 15.90 24.78 15.63
N ASN A 262 17.13 24.65 16.11
CA ASN A 262 18.32 24.45 15.29
C ASN A 262 18.53 25.58 14.26
N SER A 263 18.10 26.81 14.58
CA SER A 263 18.40 27.99 13.78
C SER A 263 19.91 28.26 13.78
N THR A 264 20.54 28.43 12.62
CA THR A 264 22.01 28.50 12.54
C THR A 264 22.60 29.86 12.91
N LEU A 265 21.87 30.96 12.70
CA LEU A 265 22.30 32.31 13.11
C LEU A 265 21.42 32.90 14.23
N GLY A 266 20.14 32.54 14.29
CA GLY A 266 19.29 32.88 15.42
C GLY A 266 17.80 32.69 15.16
N ASP A 267 16.98 32.66 16.20
CA ASP A 267 15.53 32.43 16.04
C ASP A 267 14.80 33.59 15.38
N GLN A 268 15.37 34.79 15.47
CA GLN A 268 14.80 35.99 14.86
C GLN A 268 15.87 36.95 14.34
N ILE A 269 15.47 37.77 13.36
CA ILE A 269 16.18 38.97 12.95
C ILE A 269 15.19 40.04 12.49
N GLN A 270 15.42 41.30 12.87
CA GLN A 270 14.50 42.41 12.61
C GLN A 270 15.22 43.75 12.41
N VAL A 271 14.50 44.73 11.83
CA VAL A 271 14.93 46.13 11.71
C VAL A 271 14.10 47.03 12.63
N GLY A 272 14.49 48.29 12.78
CA GLY A 272 13.92 49.17 13.81
C GLY A 272 12.43 49.50 13.66
N ASN A 273 11.84 49.34 12.47
CA ASN A 273 10.41 49.58 12.21
C ASN A 273 9.56 48.30 12.13
N SER A 274 10.13 47.15 12.49
CA SER A 274 9.40 45.89 12.59
C SER A 274 8.67 45.77 13.92
N ALA A 275 7.62 44.95 13.97
CA ALA A 275 6.95 44.55 15.20
C ALA A 275 6.91 43.02 15.29
N LEU A 276 7.42 42.45 16.38
CA LEU A 276 7.56 41.02 16.54
C LEU A 276 7.25 40.60 17.98
N SER A 277 6.42 39.57 18.16
CA SER A 277 6.15 38.96 19.47
C SER A 277 6.07 37.44 19.39
N PHE A 278 6.32 36.79 20.53
CA PHE A 278 6.30 35.34 20.70
C PHE A 278 5.51 34.99 21.94
N ASP A 279 4.53 34.11 21.85
CA ASP A 279 3.80 33.58 23.01
C ASP A 279 3.60 32.07 22.87
N TYR A 280 3.88 31.31 23.92
CA TYR A 280 3.81 29.84 23.93
C TYR A 280 4.70 29.18 22.86
N CYS A 281 5.89 29.73 22.61
CA CYS A 281 6.85 29.18 21.66
C CYS A 281 7.96 28.41 22.38
N LEU A 282 8.45 27.35 21.74
CA LEU A 282 9.65 26.63 22.17
C LEU A 282 10.84 27.11 21.35
N SER A 283 11.95 27.40 22.02
CA SER A 283 13.25 27.64 21.41
C SER A 283 14.35 26.80 22.07
N ASP A 284 15.23 26.20 21.27
CA ASP A 284 16.41 25.49 21.77
C ASP A 284 17.65 26.40 21.92
N LEU A 285 17.55 27.66 21.50
CA LEU A 285 18.64 28.61 21.46
C LEU A 285 18.53 29.68 22.56
N VAL A 286 17.34 30.25 22.76
CA VAL A 286 17.12 31.38 23.66
C VAL A 286 15.77 31.30 24.37
N ASN A 287 15.64 32.05 25.46
CA ASN A 287 14.32 32.31 26.03
C ASN A 287 13.68 33.49 25.31
N LEU A 288 12.66 33.21 24.49
CA LEU A 288 11.94 34.22 23.73
C LEU A 288 11.10 35.10 24.69
N PRO A 289 11.06 36.42 24.50
CA PRO A 289 10.25 37.30 25.33
C PRO A 289 8.76 37.10 25.05
N GLY A 290 7.93 37.08 26.10
CA GLY A 290 6.49 36.93 26.00
C GLY A 290 5.94 35.93 27.00
N THR A 291 4.69 35.51 26.82
CA THR A 291 3.97 34.63 27.74
C THR A 291 4.19 33.17 27.35
N GLY A 292 4.41 32.28 28.32
CA GLY A 292 4.39 30.83 28.08
C GLY A 292 5.51 30.26 27.21
N ASN A 293 6.49 31.06 26.78
CA ASN A 293 7.64 30.58 26.01
C ASN A 293 8.55 29.67 26.85
N ILE A 294 9.12 28.66 26.22
CA ILE A 294 9.98 27.66 26.86
C ILE A 294 11.33 27.62 26.15
N THR A 295 12.43 27.59 26.91
CA THR A 295 13.74 27.21 26.39
C THR A 295 13.97 25.73 26.66
N GLY A 296 14.03 24.92 25.60
CA GLY A 296 14.10 23.48 25.70
C GLY A 296 14.33 22.83 24.33
N PHE A 297 14.36 21.50 24.29
CA PHE A 297 14.51 20.78 23.03
C PHE A 297 13.15 20.21 22.60
N PRO A 298 12.79 20.30 21.31
CA PRO A 298 11.53 19.72 20.84
C PRO A 298 11.54 18.18 20.85
N GLN A 299 12.72 17.54 20.93
CA GLN A 299 12.89 16.09 20.98
C GLN A 299 12.07 15.34 19.91
N PHE A 300 12.26 15.73 18.65
CA PHE A 300 11.68 15.02 17.52
C PHE A 300 12.16 13.57 17.46
N ILE A 301 11.30 12.65 17.00
CA ILE A 301 11.62 11.23 16.87
C ILE A 301 12.85 11.01 15.97
N ASP A 302 12.88 11.66 14.80
CA ASP A 302 14.01 11.56 13.85
C ASP A 302 14.03 12.74 12.85
N ALA A 303 14.37 13.92 13.35
CA ALA A 303 14.41 15.14 12.53
C ALA A 303 15.40 15.05 11.35
N VAL A 304 16.50 14.29 11.50
CA VAL A 304 17.52 14.15 10.44
C VAL A 304 16.94 13.47 9.20
N ASN A 305 16.02 12.52 9.39
CA ASN A 305 15.34 11.81 8.31
C ASN A 305 13.94 12.38 8.01
N GLY A 306 13.61 13.58 8.50
CA GLY A 306 12.36 14.28 8.20
C GLY A 306 11.17 13.92 9.10
N ASN A 307 11.37 13.17 10.19
CA ASN A 307 10.31 12.89 11.15
C ASN A 307 10.33 13.90 12.31
N PHE A 308 9.47 14.91 12.18
CA PHE A 308 9.29 16.00 13.15
C PHE A 308 8.16 15.75 14.16
N SER A 309 7.68 14.51 14.27
CA SER A 309 6.76 14.14 15.35
C SER A 309 7.49 14.24 16.69
N LEU A 310 6.81 14.74 17.73
CA LEU A 310 7.38 14.82 19.07
C LEU A 310 7.57 13.42 19.66
N SER A 311 8.68 13.21 20.39
CA SER A 311 8.80 12.05 21.27
C SER A 311 8.04 12.27 22.58
N SER A 312 7.73 11.18 23.28
CA SER A 312 6.97 11.21 24.54
C SER A 312 7.62 11.99 25.69
N THR A 313 8.86 12.45 25.52
CA THR A 313 9.62 13.19 26.52
C THR A 313 9.80 14.66 26.16
N SER A 314 9.18 15.12 25.08
CA SER A 314 9.29 16.50 24.59
C SER A 314 8.65 17.51 25.55
N ASP A 315 9.32 18.65 25.72
CA ASP A 315 8.80 19.79 26.48
C ASP A 315 7.69 20.56 25.73
N ALA A 316 7.47 20.25 24.45
CA ALA A 316 6.43 20.86 23.62
C ALA A 316 5.03 20.30 23.89
N ILE A 317 4.93 19.14 24.54
CA ILE A 317 3.66 18.45 24.78
C ILE A 317 2.81 19.21 25.81
N ASP A 318 1.53 19.43 25.52
CA ASP A 318 0.53 20.17 26.31
C ASP A 318 0.99 21.60 26.69
N ALA A 319 1.87 22.20 25.91
CA ALA A 319 2.58 23.43 26.27
C ALA A 319 2.13 24.66 25.46
N GLY A 320 1.42 24.47 24.36
CA GLY A 320 0.91 25.52 23.46
C GLY A 320 -0.14 26.43 24.11
N ASN A 321 -0.51 27.50 23.41
CA ASN A 321 -1.49 28.47 23.90
C ASN A 321 -2.84 27.78 24.23
N PRO A 322 -3.37 27.90 25.46
CA PRO A 322 -4.64 27.28 25.83
C PRO A 322 -5.88 27.94 25.21
N ASP A 323 -5.73 29.13 24.62
CA ASP A 323 -6.74 29.92 23.88
C ASP A 323 -6.13 30.27 22.51
N LEU A 324 -6.09 29.27 21.62
CA LEU A 324 -5.34 29.29 20.37
C LEU A 324 -5.94 30.28 19.37
N ASP A 325 -7.27 30.39 19.34
CA ASP A 325 -8.00 31.26 18.43
C ASP A 325 -8.17 32.71 18.96
N LYS A 326 -8.00 32.91 20.27
CA LYS A 326 -8.07 34.18 21.02
C LYS A 326 -9.51 34.68 21.21
N ASP A 327 -10.49 33.80 21.29
CA ASP A 327 -11.88 34.14 21.57
C ASP A 327 -12.17 34.34 23.08
N GLY A 328 -11.24 33.93 23.94
CA GLY A 328 -11.30 34.08 25.40
C GLY A 328 -11.84 32.86 26.16
N LEU A 329 -12.12 31.76 25.47
CA LEU A 329 -12.33 30.43 26.05
C LEU A 329 -11.01 29.66 26.06
N ASP A 330 -10.91 28.63 26.90
CA ASP A 330 -9.72 27.77 26.93
C ASP A 330 -10.05 26.34 26.50
N TYR A 331 -9.00 25.58 26.18
CA TYR A 331 -9.08 24.18 25.76
C TYR A 331 -9.89 23.27 26.71
N LEU A 332 -10.15 23.63 27.97
CA LEU A 332 -10.97 22.79 28.86
C LEU A 332 -12.45 22.82 28.48
N VAL A 333 -12.90 23.90 27.84
CA VAL A 333 -14.30 24.12 27.47
C VAL A 333 -14.50 24.39 25.99
N ASP A 334 -13.45 24.79 25.27
CA ASP A 334 -13.44 24.89 23.81
C ASP A 334 -12.73 23.70 23.15
N ALA A 335 -13.27 23.23 22.04
CA ALA A 335 -12.80 22.05 21.33
C ALA A 335 -11.87 22.37 20.16
N ASP A 336 -11.93 23.58 19.59
CA ASP A 336 -11.00 24.03 18.54
C ASP A 336 -9.64 24.50 19.11
N ASP A 337 -9.58 24.74 20.42
CA ASP A 337 -8.37 24.92 21.21
C ASP A 337 -7.76 23.62 21.73
N ARG A 338 -8.15 22.45 21.22
CA ARG A 338 -7.57 21.16 21.65
C ARG A 338 -6.76 20.52 20.54
N ASP A 339 -5.77 19.73 20.96
CA ASP A 339 -5.20 18.75 20.07
C ASP A 339 -6.22 17.66 19.73
N PRO A 340 -6.03 16.90 18.63
CA PRO A 340 -7.03 15.93 18.19
C PRO A 340 -7.27 14.75 19.16
N ASP A 341 -6.41 14.54 20.16
CA ASP A 341 -6.62 13.59 21.27
C ASP A 341 -7.39 14.21 22.46
N GLY A 342 -7.74 15.50 22.37
CA GLY A 342 -8.53 16.25 23.34
C GLY A 342 -7.71 16.91 24.45
N THR A 343 -6.38 16.84 24.40
CA THR A 343 -5.52 17.54 25.37
C THR A 343 -5.26 18.98 24.96
N ARG A 344 -4.45 19.69 25.75
CA ARG A 344 -4.07 21.07 25.45
C ARG A 344 -3.19 21.07 24.19
N PRO A 345 -3.21 22.11 23.33
CA PRO A 345 -2.40 22.12 22.13
C PRO A 345 -0.92 21.96 22.47
N ASP A 346 -0.24 21.11 21.74
CA ASP A 346 1.21 21.03 21.71
C ASP A 346 1.80 22.26 21.02
N MET A 347 3.09 22.52 21.25
CA MET A 347 3.82 23.46 20.42
C MET A 347 4.28 22.78 19.12
N GLY A 348 4.17 23.48 17.99
CA GLY A 348 4.64 23.03 16.68
C GLY A 348 3.54 22.46 15.78
N ALA A 349 3.95 22.03 14.58
CA ALA A 349 3.05 21.60 13.52
C ALA A 349 2.47 20.19 13.69
N PHE A 350 3.10 19.36 14.52
CA PHE A 350 2.75 17.96 14.70
C PHE A 350 2.43 17.69 16.18
N PRO A 351 1.15 17.48 16.53
CA PRO A 351 0.79 17.12 17.90
C PRO A 351 1.23 15.69 18.22
N TYR A 352 1.53 15.46 19.50
CA TYR A 352 1.81 14.19 20.12
C TYR A 352 0.50 13.56 20.61
N TYR A 353 0.07 12.49 19.95
CA TYR A 353 -1.15 11.80 20.36
C TYR A 353 -0.92 10.94 21.60
N GLN A 354 -1.50 11.36 22.72
CA GLN A 354 -1.44 10.66 23.98
C GLN A 354 -2.45 9.50 23.98
N SER A 355 -2.01 8.31 23.54
CA SER A 355 -2.83 7.11 23.71
C SER A 355 -2.73 6.57 25.14
N PRO A 356 -3.85 6.15 25.76
CA PRO A 356 -3.81 5.45 27.05
C PRO A 356 -3.47 3.96 26.90
N VAL A 357 -3.42 3.42 25.67
CA VAL A 357 -3.17 2.00 25.40
C VAL A 357 -2.04 1.78 24.39
N ARG A 358 -1.35 0.64 24.43
CA ARG A 358 -0.26 0.29 23.50
C ARG A 358 -0.37 -1.14 23.00
N VAL A 359 0.03 -1.37 21.75
CA VAL A 359 0.24 -2.73 21.25
C VAL A 359 1.52 -3.28 21.87
N VAL A 360 1.47 -4.50 22.40
CA VAL A 360 2.61 -5.09 23.12
C VAL A 360 3.03 -6.46 22.59
N GLU A 361 2.15 -7.20 21.93
CA GLU A 361 2.45 -8.50 21.31
C GLU A 361 1.64 -8.70 20.03
N ILE A 362 2.23 -9.34 19.02
CA ILE A 362 1.62 -9.61 17.72
C ILE A 362 2.02 -11.01 17.24
N SER A 363 1.04 -11.80 16.78
CA SER A 363 1.23 -13.12 16.16
C SER A 363 0.30 -13.31 14.95
N PRO A 364 0.76 -12.95 13.73
CA PRO A 364 -0.02 -12.93 12.49
C PRO A 364 0.05 -14.22 11.67
N SER A 365 0.58 -15.30 12.25
CA SER A 365 0.72 -16.62 11.61
C SER A 365 0.76 -17.71 12.68
N ASN A 366 -0.24 -17.69 13.55
CA ASN A 366 -0.40 -18.63 14.64
C ASN A 366 -1.04 -19.92 14.13
N LEU A 367 -0.27 -21.02 14.08
CA LEU A 367 -0.75 -22.34 13.64
C LEU A 367 -0.68 -23.39 14.75
N SER A 368 0.05 -23.11 15.83
CA SER A 368 0.19 -24.04 16.95
C SER A 368 0.47 -23.38 18.31
N LEU A 369 0.46 -22.05 18.43
CA LEU A 369 0.84 -21.37 19.68
C LEU A 369 -0.32 -21.30 20.67
N GLN A 370 -1.40 -20.61 20.28
CA GLN A 370 -2.55 -20.35 21.13
C GLN A 370 -3.83 -20.62 20.37
N MET A 371 -4.72 -21.43 20.94
CA MET A 371 -6.07 -21.58 20.37
C MET A 371 -6.98 -20.48 20.90
N ASP A 372 -7.90 -20.06 20.06
CA ASP A 372 -9.04 -19.26 20.47
C ASP A 372 -10.05 -20.12 21.27
N PRO A 373 -11.12 -19.51 21.83
CA PRO A 373 -12.16 -20.23 22.57
C PRO A 373 -12.89 -21.31 21.75
N SER A 374 -12.84 -21.25 20.42
CA SER A 374 -13.43 -22.24 19.50
C SER A 374 -12.48 -23.40 19.16
N GLY A 375 -11.24 -23.39 19.67
CA GLY A 375 -10.23 -24.42 19.41
C GLY A 375 -9.50 -24.25 18.07
N VAL A 376 -9.59 -23.06 17.46
CA VAL A 376 -8.91 -22.71 16.20
C VAL A 376 -7.67 -21.87 16.50
N TYR A 377 -6.63 -22.04 15.69
CA TYR A 377 -5.46 -21.17 15.76
C TYR A 377 -5.67 -19.97 14.87
N SER A 378 -6.03 -18.85 15.49
CA SER A 378 -6.24 -17.55 14.85
C SER A 378 -5.05 -16.65 15.06
N ASP A 379 -4.85 -15.72 14.13
CA ASP A 379 -3.89 -14.64 14.35
C ASP A 379 -4.39 -13.76 15.50
N TRP A 380 -3.48 -13.10 16.21
CA TRP A 380 -3.85 -12.29 17.36
C TRP A 380 -2.82 -11.20 17.67
N PHE A 381 -3.23 -10.24 18.48
CA PHE A 381 -2.36 -9.27 19.10
C PHE A 381 -2.85 -8.92 20.51
N LYS A 382 -1.99 -8.28 21.31
CA LYS A 382 -2.34 -7.77 22.64
C LYS A 382 -2.22 -6.26 22.72
N ILE A 383 -3.18 -5.66 23.43
CA ILE A 383 -3.15 -4.25 23.84
C ILE A 383 -2.96 -4.20 25.35
N TYR A 384 -2.07 -3.32 25.83
CA TYR A 384 -1.83 -3.00 27.23
C TYR A 384 -2.35 -1.60 27.57
N ASN A 385 -2.97 -1.43 28.72
CA ASN A 385 -3.39 -0.12 29.22
C ASN A 385 -2.32 0.49 30.15
N LEU A 386 -1.80 1.66 29.79
CA LEU A 386 -0.78 2.39 30.53
C LEU A 386 -1.35 3.18 31.72
N SER A 387 -2.66 3.43 31.73
CA SER A 387 -3.31 4.29 32.71
C SER A 387 -3.68 3.56 34.01
N ALA A 388 -3.95 4.34 35.06
CA ALA A 388 -4.37 3.83 36.36
C ALA A 388 -5.86 3.42 36.42
N GLU A 389 -6.62 3.68 35.36
CA GLU A 389 -8.06 3.40 35.27
C GLU A 389 -8.37 2.51 34.07
N SER A 390 -9.52 1.83 34.06
CA SER A 390 -9.95 1.05 32.90
C SER A 390 -10.26 1.95 31.71
N VAL A 391 -9.78 1.60 30.52
CA VAL A 391 -10.06 2.33 29.28
C VAL A 391 -11.11 1.57 28.49
N ASN A 392 -12.20 2.24 28.10
CA ASN A 392 -13.17 1.70 27.15
C ASN A 392 -12.85 2.20 25.74
N LEU A 393 -12.69 1.27 24.80
CA LEU A 393 -12.36 1.58 23.40
C LEU A 393 -13.60 1.74 22.52
N ILE A 394 -14.81 1.77 23.07
CA ILE A 394 -16.04 2.04 22.31
C ILE A 394 -15.90 3.29 21.44
N GLY A 395 -16.37 3.21 20.19
CA GLY A 395 -16.30 4.29 19.20
C GLY A 395 -14.95 4.44 18.49
N HIS A 396 -13.87 3.86 19.01
CA HIS A 396 -12.57 3.84 18.35
C HIS A 396 -12.54 2.85 17.18
N TYR A 397 -11.48 2.94 16.39
CA TYR A 397 -11.30 2.08 15.22
C TYR A 397 -10.01 1.28 15.33
N LEU A 398 -10.07 0.01 14.95
CA LEU A 398 -8.92 -0.85 14.76
C LEU A 398 -8.69 -1.05 13.26
N SER A 399 -7.42 -1.09 12.84
CA SER A 399 -7.07 -1.36 11.45
C SER A 399 -5.69 -2.02 11.33
N ASP A 400 -5.56 -2.85 10.31
CA ASP A 400 -4.30 -3.44 9.81
C ASP A 400 -3.75 -2.68 8.59
N LYS A 401 -4.27 -1.47 8.32
CA LYS A 401 -3.99 -0.65 7.13
C LYS A 401 -3.77 0.82 7.53
N PRO A 402 -2.51 1.30 7.56
CA PRO A 402 -2.18 2.69 7.91
C PRO A 402 -2.91 3.78 7.11
N ASP A 403 -3.30 3.47 5.87
CA ASP A 403 -4.02 4.35 4.95
C ASP A 403 -5.56 4.23 5.06
N GLN A 404 -6.05 3.32 5.92
CA GLN A 404 -7.46 3.15 6.26
C GLN A 404 -7.60 3.14 7.79
N PRO A 405 -7.35 4.26 8.49
CA PRO A 405 -7.40 4.31 9.94
C PRO A 405 -8.78 3.99 10.51
N LEU A 406 -9.85 4.23 9.73
CA LEU A 406 -11.25 4.03 10.11
C LEU A 406 -11.83 2.68 9.62
N LYS A 407 -11.03 1.59 9.65
CA LYS A 407 -11.44 0.29 9.08
C LYS A 407 -12.53 -0.43 9.89
N TYR A 408 -12.26 -0.80 11.14
CA TYR A 408 -13.22 -1.52 11.99
C TYR A 408 -13.61 -0.67 13.19
N ARG A 409 -14.88 -0.22 13.23
CA ARG A 409 -15.40 0.56 14.35
C ARG A 409 -15.84 -0.36 15.48
N ILE A 410 -15.35 -0.10 16.68
CA ILE A 410 -15.81 -0.76 17.91
C ILE A 410 -17.18 -0.17 18.28
N MET A 411 -18.24 -0.95 18.12
CA MET A 411 -19.63 -0.51 18.38
C MET A 411 -20.15 -0.92 19.77
N GLU A 412 -19.41 -1.76 20.47
CA GLU A 412 -19.76 -2.32 21.78
C GLU A 412 -18.67 -1.98 22.80
N ASP A 413 -18.97 -2.17 24.09
CA ASP A 413 -17.98 -1.92 25.15
C ASP A 413 -16.78 -2.87 25.02
N LEU A 414 -15.57 -2.31 24.93
CA LEU A 414 -14.33 -3.06 24.92
C LEU A 414 -13.37 -2.46 25.95
N PHE A 415 -13.35 -3.05 27.14
CA PHE A 415 -12.53 -2.57 28.25
C PHE A 415 -11.13 -3.19 28.24
N VAL A 416 -10.12 -2.33 28.35
CA VAL A 416 -8.74 -2.73 28.70
C VAL A 416 -8.52 -2.37 30.18
N PRO A 417 -8.35 -3.35 31.09
CA PRO A 417 -8.21 -3.07 32.52
C PRO A 417 -6.95 -2.25 32.84
N ALA A 418 -6.98 -1.47 33.92
CA ALA A 418 -5.85 -0.65 34.36
C ALA A 418 -4.58 -1.49 34.56
N GLY A 419 -3.47 -1.12 33.90
CA GLY A 419 -2.20 -1.83 34.02
C GLY A 419 -2.24 -3.31 33.58
N ASP A 420 -3.17 -3.69 32.70
CA ASP A 420 -3.32 -5.07 32.21
C ASP A 420 -3.46 -5.12 30.68
N THR A 421 -3.44 -6.34 30.13
CA THR A 421 -3.61 -6.62 28.70
C THR A 421 -4.94 -7.28 28.37
N ILE A 422 -5.42 -7.04 27.15
CA ILE A 422 -6.40 -7.91 26.48
C ILE A 422 -5.77 -8.50 25.21
N LEU A 423 -6.27 -9.67 24.78
CA LEU A 423 -5.90 -10.31 23.52
C LEU A 423 -7.09 -10.26 22.56
N LEU A 424 -6.82 -9.84 21.33
CA LEU A 424 -7.81 -9.77 20.25
C LEU A 424 -7.39 -10.71 19.10
N TRP A 425 -8.32 -11.53 18.64
CA TRP A 425 -8.17 -12.46 17.53
C TRP A 425 -8.48 -11.75 16.19
N THR A 426 -7.64 -11.97 15.18
CA THR A 426 -7.74 -11.36 13.85
C THR A 426 -7.90 -12.47 12.81
N ASP A 427 -9.14 -12.86 12.53
CA ASP A 427 -9.44 -14.04 11.71
C ASP A 427 -10.66 -13.91 10.80
N ASP A 428 -10.97 -12.68 10.42
CA ASP A 428 -12.09 -12.32 9.53
C ASP A 428 -13.48 -12.64 10.10
N ARG A 429 -13.60 -12.89 11.42
CA ARG A 429 -14.89 -12.99 12.12
C ARG A 429 -15.25 -11.68 12.81
N ASP A 430 -16.44 -11.15 12.52
CA ASP A 430 -17.02 -10.03 13.26
C ASP A 430 -17.75 -10.55 14.50
N ASP A 431 -17.00 -10.82 15.59
CA ASP A 431 -17.53 -11.34 16.85
C ASP A 431 -16.72 -10.77 18.04
N LEU A 432 -16.86 -9.46 18.24
CA LEU A 432 -16.11 -8.73 19.27
C LEU A 432 -16.45 -9.20 20.69
N ALA A 433 -17.66 -9.70 20.94
CA ALA A 433 -18.07 -10.27 22.21
C ALA A 433 -17.17 -11.45 22.65
N ASN A 434 -16.60 -12.18 21.68
CA ASN A 434 -15.61 -13.23 21.89
C ASN A 434 -14.18 -12.81 21.50
N MET A 435 -13.93 -11.50 21.39
CA MET A 435 -12.64 -10.88 21.06
C MET A 435 -12.16 -11.12 19.62
N HIS A 436 -13.05 -11.41 18.67
CA HIS A 436 -12.71 -11.59 17.25
C HIS A 436 -12.93 -10.31 16.43
N LEU A 437 -12.03 -10.06 15.48
CA LEU A 437 -12.03 -8.90 14.59
C LEU A 437 -12.16 -9.33 13.12
N PRO A 438 -12.90 -8.57 12.29
CA PRO A 438 -13.19 -8.91 10.89
C PRO A 438 -12.06 -8.53 9.95
N PHE A 439 -10.83 -8.79 10.37
CA PHE A 439 -9.65 -8.71 9.52
C PHE A 439 -8.59 -9.69 10.00
N LYS A 440 -7.68 -10.04 9.11
CA LYS A 440 -6.57 -10.94 9.39
C LYS A 440 -5.22 -10.27 9.20
N LEU A 441 -4.27 -10.62 10.06
CA LEU A 441 -2.93 -10.05 9.98
C LEU A 441 -2.04 -10.74 8.93
N GLN A 442 -1.09 -9.99 8.38
CA GLN A 442 -0.14 -10.46 7.38
C GLN A 442 1.23 -10.76 8.01
N GLY A 443 1.56 -12.04 8.17
CA GLY A 443 2.88 -12.47 8.65
C GLY A 443 4.08 -12.02 7.82
N SER A 444 3.88 -11.48 6.62
CA SER A 444 4.95 -10.86 5.83
C SER A 444 5.35 -9.45 6.31
N GLY A 445 4.63 -8.90 7.30
CA GLY A 445 4.79 -7.55 7.83
C GLY A 445 3.71 -6.59 7.32
N GLU A 446 3.23 -5.74 8.22
CA GLU A 446 2.26 -4.66 7.99
C GLU A 446 2.24 -3.73 9.23
N ALA A 447 1.12 -3.06 9.50
CA ALA A 447 0.93 -2.28 10.71
C ALA A 447 -0.37 -2.67 11.41
N LEU A 448 -0.44 -2.40 12.70
CA LEU A 448 -1.66 -2.43 13.49
C LEU A 448 -1.87 -1.04 14.10
N LEU A 449 -3.09 -0.51 14.01
CA LEU A 449 -3.40 0.81 14.53
C LEU A 449 -4.70 0.85 15.32
N LEU A 450 -4.74 1.76 16.29
CA LEU A 450 -5.94 2.24 16.97
C LEU A 450 -6.11 3.72 16.62
N SER A 451 -7.30 4.10 16.14
CA SER A 451 -7.62 5.50 15.85
C SER A 451 -8.89 5.96 16.54
N ASN A 452 -8.97 7.27 16.78
CA ASN A 452 -10.18 7.90 17.32
C ASN A 452 -11.24 8.10 16.22
N PRO A 453 -12.46 8.56 16.54
CA PRO A 453 -13.52 8.79 15.55
C PRO A 453 -13.19 9.81 14.44
N ALA A 454 -12.21 10.69 14.65
CA ALA A 454 -11.74 11.65 13.64
C ALA A 454 -10.68 11.03 12.70
N GLY A 455 -10.28 9.77 12.90
CA GLY A 455 -9.26 9.08 12.10
C GLY A 455 -7.83 9.35 12.56
N VAL A 456 -7.66 10.02 13.70
CA VAL A 456 -6.36 10.29 14.31
C VAL A 456 -5.78 9.00 14.86
N LYS A 457 -4.58 8.65 14.43
CA LYS A 457 -3.87 7.44 14.89
C LYS A 457 -3.35 7.68 16.31
N MET A 458 -4.02 7.07 17.29
CA MET A 458 -3.61 7.16 18.70
C MET A 458 -2.48 6.18 19.01
N GLU A 459 -2.52 4.99 18.39
CA GLU A 459 -1.47 3.98 18.49
C GLU A 459 -1.22 3.40 17.11
N GLU A 460 0.05 3.28 16.72
CA GLU A 460 0.46 2.62 15.48
C GLU A 460 1.70 1.77 15.74
N GLN A 461 1.58 0.47 15.47
CA GLN A 461 2.71 -0.45 15.52
C GLN A 461 2.94 -1.07 14.15
N ILE A 462 4.01 -0.64 13.48
CA ILE A 462 4.53 -1.28 12.28
C ILE A 462 5.36 -2.50 12.70
N PHE A 463 5.11 -3.65 12.10
CA PHE A 463 5.87 -4.88 12.40
C PHE A 463 6.45 -5.50 11.14
N PRO A 464 7.68 -6.07 11.23
CA PRO A 464 8.32 -6.75 10.11
C PRO A 464 7.64 -8.09 9.80
N ARG A 465 8.21 -8.88 8.90
CA ARG A 465 7.81 -10.29 8.77
C ARG A 465 7.91 -10.98 10.13
N ILE A 466 6.86 -11.69 10.52
CA ILE A 466 6.85 -12.56 11.70
C ILE A 466 6.71 -14.00 11.19
N PRO A 467 7.77 -14.83 11.29
CA PRO A 467 7.70 -16.22 10.87
C PRO A 467 6.59 -16.99 11.61
N MET A 468 6.09 -18.06 10.98
CA MET A 468 5.05 -18.90 11.59
C MET A 468 5.41 -19.32 13.00
N ASN A 469 4.43 -19.25 13.90
CA ASN A 469 4.57 -19.64 15.30
C ASN A 469 5.65 -18.88 16.08
N TYR A 470 5.88 -17.61 15.73
CA TYR A 470 6.61 -16.66 16.56
C TYR A 470 5.70 -15.52 17.03
N VAL A 471 6.15 -14.84 18.08
CA VAL A 471 5.51 -13.63 18.60
C VAL A 471 6.51 -12.49 18.48
N TYR A 472 6.07 -11.39 17.86
CA TYR A 472 6.78 -10.12 17.93
C TYR A 472 6.24 -9.36 19.12
N ARG A 473 7.10 -8.99 20.07
CA ARG A 473 6.69 -8.40 21.34
C ARG A 473 7.61 -7.28 21.78
N LYS A 474 7.07 -6.37 22.59
CA LYS A 474 7.87 -5.37 23.30
C LYS A 474 8.55 -6.02 24.50
N SER A 475 9.87 -5.96 24.54
CA SER A 475 10.69 -6.47 25.64
C SER A 475 10.49 -5.60 26.88
N GLU A 476 10.14 -6.22 28.00
CA GLU A 476 9.99 -5.52 29.29
C GLU A 476 11.32 -4.98 29.82
N GLN A 477 12.44 -5.61 29.45
CA GLN A 477 13.77 -5.22 29.93
C GLN A 477 14.35 -4.03 29.15
N SER A 478 14.24 -4.06 27.82
CA SER A 478 14.85 -3.06 26.94
C SER A 478 13.86 -2.03 26.40
N GLY A 479 12.55 -2.29 26.49
CA GLY A 479 11.50 -1.48 25.85
C GLY A 479 11.47 -1.60 24.32
N THR A 480 12.37 -2.39 23.72
CA THR A 480 12.48 -2.59 22.27
C THR A 480 11.64 -3.76 21.80
N TRP A 481 11.23 -3.76 20.53
CA TRP A 481 10.56 -4.90 19.92
C TRP A 481 11.54 -6.01 19.58
N VAL A 482 11.18 -7.25 19.92
CA VAL A 482 11.97 -8.47 19.68
C VAL A 482 11.06 -9.60 19.20
N PHE A 483 11.64 -10.58 18.52
CA PHE A 483 10.96 -11.84 18.25
C PHE A 483 11.13 -12.78 19.44
N SER A 484 10.13 -13.61 19.70
CA SER A 484 10.16 -14.57 20.79
C SER A 484 9.45 -15.87 20.45
N THR A 485 9.92 -16.93 21.09
CA THR A 485 9.19 -18.20 21.19
C THR A 485 7.96 -18.05 22.10
N TRP A 486 7.06 -19.03 22.06
CA TRP A 486 5.85 -19.06 22.89
C TRP A 486 5.93 -20.14 23.98
N PRO A 487 5.43 -19.90 25.21
CA PRO A 487 4.88 -18.64 25.73
C PRO A 487 5.87 -17.49 25.75
N SER A 488 5.43 -16.26 25.48
CA SER A 488 6.26 -15.06 25.29
C SER A 488 6.77 -14.40 26.58
N GLY A 489 6.48 -14.99 27.75
CA GLY A 489 6.86 -14.47 29.07
C GLY A 489 8.28 -14.86 29.51
N ASP A 490 8.53 -14.80 30.83
CA ASP A 490 9.81 -15.15 31.43
C ASP A 490 10.27 -16.57 31.05
N GLY A 491 11.39 -16.65 30.32
CA GLY A 491 11.95 -17.90 29.80
C GLY A 491 11.80 -18.11 28.29
N ALA A 492 11.10 -17.21 27.58
CA ALA A 492 11.08 -17.22 26.12
C ALA A 492 12.48 -16.97 25.55
N ILE A 493 12.88 -17.76 24.56
CA ILE A 493 14.05 -17.42 23.72
C ILE A 493 13.68 -16.22 22.87
N THR A 494 14.51 -15.19 22.87
CA THR A 494 14.33 -13.95 22.12
C THR A 494 15.36 -13.79 21.02
N TYR A 495 14.98 -13.06 19.97
CA TYR A 495 15.84 -12.69 18.85
C TYR A 495 15.63 -11.20 18.53
N ASP A 496 16.72 -10.50 18.25
CA ASP A 496 16.70 -9.05 18.07
C ASP A 496 16.09 -8.66 16.73
N SER A 497 16.33 -9.46 15.70
CA SER A 497 15.84 -9.20 14.34
C SER A 497 15.77 -10.47 13.47
N LEU A 498 15.48 -10.30 12.19
CA LEU A 498 15.61 -11.32 11.14
C LEU A 498 16.98 -11.21 10.47
N SER A 499 17.56 -12.34 10.10
CA SER A 499 18.74 -12.41 9.23
C SER A 499 18.38 -11.95 7.81
N ASN A 500 19.38 -11.46 7.07
CA ASN A 500 19.22 -11.07 5.66
C ASN A 500 18.81 -12.25 4.77
N ASP A 501 18.39 -11.94 3.54
CA ASP A 501 18.13 -12.95 2.52
C ASP A 501 19.35 -13.14 1.58
N PRO A 502 19.72 -14.37 1.22
CA PRO A 502 20.80 -14.60 0.25
C PRO A 502 20.47 -14.04 -1.14
N ILE A 503 21.47 -13.48 -1.82
CA ILE A 503 21.34 -12.98 -3.20
C ILE A 503 22.15 -13.89 -4.12
N PHE A 504 21.52 -14.39 -5.19
CA PHE A 504 22.21 -15.20 -6.20
C PHE A 504 22.69 -14.36 -7.38
N SER A 505 23.87 -14.66 -7.90
CA SER A 505 24.42 -14.02 -9.10
C SER A 505 23.65 -14.35 -10.38
N ASN A 506 22.86 -15.43 -10.36
CA ASN A 506 22.00 -15.86 -11.46
C ASN A 506 20.70 -16.46 -10.88
N ALA A 507 19.56 -16.04 -11.42
CA ALA A 507 18.22 -16.42 -10.94
C ALA A 507 17.82 -17.88 -11.27
N GLY A 508 18.61 -18.62 -12.03
CA GLY A 508 18.26 -19.97 -12.53
C GLY A 508 17.74 -19.94 -13.96
N GLY A 509 17.30 -21.10 -14.45
CA GLY A 509 16.72 -21.30 -15.77
C GLY A 509 17.57 -22.17 -16.69
N GLU A 510 17.29 -22.07 -17.99
CA GLU A 510 17.98 -22.80 -19.05
C GLU A 510 19.35 -22.20 -19.35
N LEU A 511 20.41 -22.99 -19.12
CA LEU A 511 21.79 -22.52 -19.28
C LEU A 511 22.67 -23.57 -19.96
N THR A 512 23.76 -23.09 -20.57
CA THR A 512 24.86 -23.94 -21.03
C THR A 512 25.81 -24.17 -19.87
N PHE A 513 26.04 -25.43 -19.50
CA PHE A 513 26.96 -25.80 -18.43
C PHE A 513 28.42 -25.98 -18.92
N PRO A 514 29.42 -25.77 -18.04
CA PRO A 514 29.31 -25.40 -16.63
C PRO A 514 28.96 -23.91 -16.43
N ILE A 515 28.35 -23.59 -15.29
CA ILE A 515 28.09 -22.21 -14.87
C ILE A 515 28.75 -21.94 -13.52
N THR A 516 29.02 -20.67 -13.23
CA THR A 516 29.45 -20.22 -11.91
C THR A 516 28.29 -19.50 -11.23
N ALA A 517 27.87 -20.00 -10.05
CA ALA A 517 26.84 -19.38 -9.22
C ALA A 517 27.49 -18.83 -7.93
N ALA A 518 27.36 -17.54 -7.70
CA ALA A 518 27.79 -16.89 -6.47
C ALA A 518 26.59 -16.52 -5.60
N ILE A 519 26.78 -16.59 -4.29
CA ILE A 519 25.84 -16.18 -3.26
C ILE A 519 26.47 -15.00 -2.51
N SER A 520 25.70 -13.95 -2.25
CA SER A 520 26.16 -12.81 -1.45
C SER A 520 25.14 -12.43 -0.37
N SER A 521 25.62 -11.75 0.66
CA SER A 521 24.80 -11.07 1.68
C SER A 521 25.04 -9.55 1.61
N PRO A 522 24.05 -8.72 1.96
CA PRO A 522 24.25 -7.29 2.24
C PRO A 522 25.22 -7.01 3.41
N ASP A 523 25.44 -7.96 4.31
CA ASP A 523 26.30 -7.82 5.49
C ASP A 523 27.43 -8.86 5.46
N GLU A 524 28.68 -8.41 5.50
CA GLU A 524 29.86 -9.27 5.44
C GLU A 524 30.04 -10.14 6.70
N THR A 525 29.33 -9.83 7.79
CA THR A 525 29.35 -10.62 9.04
C THR A 525 28.40 -11.83 9.01
N ASP A 526 27.57 -11.95 7.98
CA ASP A 526 26.58 -13.01 7.85
C ASP A 526 27.20 -14.37 7.49
N SER A 527 26.64 -15.43 8.08
CA SER A 527 26.97 -16.81 7.70
C SER A 527 26.00 -17.32 6.65
N ILE A 528 26.50 -17.59 5.45
CA ILE A 528 25.72 -18.11 4.32
C ILE A 528 25.83 -19.64 4.28
N PHE A 529 24.69 -20.32 4.29
CA PHE A 529 24.58 -21.77 4.12
C PHE A 529 23.90 -22.08 2.79
N TYR A 530 24.23 -23.23 2.19
CA TYR A 530 23.60 -23.65 0.93
C TYR A 530 23.35 -25.16 0.84
N SER A 531 22.65 -25.57 -0.21
CA SER A 531 22.46 -26.95 -0.66
C SER A 531 22.33 -26.97 -2.19
N LEU A 532 22.67 -28.09 -2.84
CA LEU A 532 22.65 -28.24 -4.30
C LEU A 532 21.62 -29.28 -4.80
N ASP A 533 20.94 -29.94 -3.90
CA ASP A 533 19.97 -31.01 -4.17
C ASP A 533 18.50 -30.55 -4.01
N GLY A 534 18.28 -29.27 -3.68
CA GLY A 534 16.96 -28.73 -3.37
C GLY A 534 16.46 -29.00 -1.95
N ALA A 535 17.22 -29.69 -1.09
CA ALA A 535 16.92 -29.78 0.34
C ALA A 535 17.16 -28.43 1.04
N ASP A 536 16.72 -28.26 2.28
CA ASP A 536 17.06 -27.06 3.04
C ASP A 536 18.59 -27.02 3.31
N PRO A 537 19.22 -25.82 3.31
CA PRO A 537 20.64 -25.68 3.64
C PRO A 537 20.99 -26.29 4.99
N LYS A 538 22.04 -27.11 5.03
CA LYS A 538 22.52 -27.75 6.27
C LYS A 538 23.51 -26.81 6.96
N LEU A 539 23.42 -26.70 8.29
CA LEU A 539 24.32 -25.88 9.12
C LEU A 539 25.81 -26.27 9.05
N GLY A 540 26.17 -27.35 8.35
CA GLY A 540 27.56 -27.77 8.12
C GLY A 540 28.15 -27.34 6.78
N GLU A 541 27.35 -26.81 5.85
CA GLU A 541 27.78 -26.44 4.50
C GLU A 541 27.88 -24.91 4.36
N LEU A 542 28.93 -24.34 4.96
CA LEU A 542 29.23 -22.91 4.87
C LEU A 542 29.69 -22.55 3.45
N TYR A 543 29.11 -21.49 2.89
CA TYR A 543 29.50 -20.95 1.60
C TYR A 543 30.85 -20.22 1.71
N GLY A 544 31.85 -20.69 0.96
CA GLY A 544 33.22 -20.15 0.96
C GLY A 544 33.62 -19.37 -0.30
N GLY A 545 32.72 -19.27 -1.28
CA GLY A 545 32.99 -18.62 -2.57
C GLY A 545 32.19 -19.24 -3.72
N PRO A 546 32.31 -18.70 -4.95
CA PRO A 546 31.50 -19.10 -6.08
C PRO A 546 31.52 -20.61 -6.34
N LEU A 547 30.35 -21.17 -6.63
CA LEU A 547 30.12 -22.59 -6.87
C LEU A 547 30.14 -22.88 -8.38
N GLU A 548 30.88 -23.90 -8.80
CA GLU A 548 30.81 -24.41 -10.17
C GLU A 548 29.68 -25.45 -10.26
N ILE A 549 28.66 -25.17 -11.08
CA ILE A 549 27.54 -26.06 -11.34
C ILE A 549 27.73 -26.68 -12.71
N GLN A 550 27.80 -28.02 -12.76
CA GLN A 550 28.14 -28.77 -13.97
C GLN A 550 26.93 -29.43 -14.65
N ALA A 551 25.79 -29.50 -13.99
CA ALA A 551 24.58 -30.16 -14.47
C ALA A 551 23.32 -29.58 -13.80
N GLN A 552 22.17 -30.18 -14.07
CA GLN A 552 20.90 -29.79 -13.45
C GLN A 552 20.99 -29.80 -11.92
N THR A 553 20.73 -28.66 -11.31
CA THR A 553 20.95 -28.40 -9.88
C THR A 553 19.89 -27.46 -9.37
N THR A 554 19.39 -27.71 -8.16
CA THR A 554 18.56 -26.74 -7.43
C THR A 554 19.38 -26.21 -6.27
N LEU A 555 19.90 -24.99 -6.43
CA LEU A 555 20.62 -24.28 -5.38
C LEU A 555 19.61 -23.68 -4.42
N ARG A 556 19.75 -23.98 -3.12
CA ARG A 556 19.04 -23.26 -2.06
C ARG A 556 20.03 -22.67 -1.08
N SER A 557 19.66 -21.54 -0.49
CA SER A 557 20.53 -20.85 0.47
C SER A 557 19.76 -20.17 1.57
N LEU A 558 20.40 -20.04 2.72
CA LEU A 558 19.89 -19.40 3.93
C LEU A 558 21.03 -18.63 4.57
N ILE A 559 20.73 -17.44 5.10
CA ILE A 559 21.66 -16.70 5.96
C ILE A 559 21.23 -16.85 7.41
N LEU A 560 22.22 -17.00 8.28
CA LEU A 560 22.07 -16.92 9.72
C LEU A 560 23.02 -15.89 10.31
N LYS A 561 22.50 -15.15 11.28
CA LYS A 561 23.22 -14.21 12.13
C LYS A 561 22.94 -14.52 13.59
N GLU A 562 23.94 -14.33 14.45
CA GLU A 562 23.79 -14.55 15.90
C GLU A 562 22.65 -13.70 16.47
N ASN A 563 21.84 -14.27 17.39
CA ASN A 563 20.65 -13.65 17.98
C ASN A 563 19.57 -13.18 16.99
N HIS A 564 19.57 -13.67 15.75
CA HIS A 564 18.54 -13.36 14.76
C HIS A 564 17.74 -14.60 14.38
N LEU A 565 16.47 -14.42 14.02
CA LEU A 565 15.70 -15.45 13.34
C LEU A 565 16.22 -15.63 11.89
N PRO A 566 16.09 -16.83 11.30
CA PRO A 566 16.48 -17.05 9.91
C PRO A 566 15.69 -16.15 8.93
N GLY A 567 16.37 -15.68 7.89
CA GLY A 567 15.75 -15.01 6.75
C GLY A 567 14.88 -15.95 5.91
N TYR A 568 14.61 -15.58 4.66
CA TYR A 568 13.98 -16.48 3.71
C TYR A 568 15.00 -17.45 3.10
N ILE A 569 14.58 -18.71 2.90
CA ILE A 569 15.34 -19.64 2.08
C ILE A 569 15.08 -19.30 0.61
N GLN A 570 16.13 -18.85 -0.09
CA GLN A 570 16.09 -18.55 -1.52
C GLN A 570 16.44 -19.80 -2.33
N ALA A 571 15.87 -19.91 -3.53
CA ALA A 571 16.06 -21.06 -4.41
C ALA A 571 16.19 -20.65 -5.89
N ALA A 572 17.09 -21.32 -6.60
CA ALA A 572 17.24 -21.23 -8.05
C ALA A 572 17.46 -22.63 -8.65
N ALA A 573 16.67 -22.98 -9.65
CA ALA A 573 16.84 -24.20 -10.42
C ALA A 573 17.60 -23.91 -11.71
N TYR A 574 18.68 -24.64 -11.96
CA TYR A 574 19.48 -24.59 -13.17
C TYR A 574 19.28 -25.89 -13.94
N PHE A 575 19.01 -25.81 -15.24
CA PHE A 575 18.83 -26.98 -16.09
C PHE A 575 19.36 -26.73 -17.51
N PRO A 576 19.74 -27.79 -18.26
CA PRO A 576 20.42 -27.59 -19.54
C PRO A 576 19.48 -26.96 -20.58
N GLN A 577 20.01 -26.13 -21.46
CA GLN A 577 19.25 -25.60 -22.61
C GLN A 577 18.56 -26.70 -23.41
N GLU A 578 17.34 -26.40 -23.88
CA GLU A 578 16.53 -27.31 -24.71
C GLU A 578 16.14 -28.63 -24.02
N SER A 579 16.32 -28.75 -22.69
CA SER A 579 15.95 -29.95 -21.94
C SER A 579 14.43 -30.17 -21.91
N TYR A 580 13.65 -29.09 -21.87
CA TYR A 580 12.20 -29.14 -21.71
C TYR A 580 11.52 -28.19 -22.70
N HIS A 581 10.50 -28.70 -23.41
CA HIS A 581 9.68 -27.90 -24.34
C HIS A 581 8.41 -27.35 -23.67
N LEU A 582 8.14 -27.77 -22.44
CA LEU A 582 7.09 -27.25 -21.59
C LEU A 582 7.73 -26.32 -20.53
N PRO A 583 6.97 -25.37 -19.98
CA PRO A 583 7.37 -24.64 -18.79
C PRO A 583 7.95 -25.55 -17.71
N VAL A 584 9.03 -25.12 -17.06
CA VAL A 584 9.61 -25.83 -15.92
C VAL A 584 9.10 -25.20 -14.63
N ILE A 585 8.56 -26.05 -13.78
CA ILE A 585 8.12 -25.71 -12.42
C ILE A 585 9.11 -26.40 -11.48
N SER A 586 9.84 -25.63 -10.68
CA SER A 586 10.68 -26.20 -9.61
C SER A 586 9.97 -26.03 -8.27
N LEU A 587 9.82 -27.13 -7.54
CA LEU A 587 9.34 -27.17 -6.17
C LEU A 587 10.43 -27.80 -5.30
N SER A 588 10.87 -27.08 -4.29
CA SER A 588 11.97 -27.55 -3.45
C SER A 588 11.71 -27.30 -1.96
N THR A 589 12.00 -28.30 -1.14
CA THR A 589 11.69 -28.31 0.29
C THR A 589 12.57 -29.33 1.02
N ASN A 590 12.63 -29.25 2.35
CA ASN A 590 13.24 -30.29 3.18
C ASN A 590 12.64 -31.67 2.89
N GLU A 591 13.47 -32.72 2.82
CA GLU A 591 12.96 -34.09 2.63
C GLU A 591 12.03 -34.54 3.77
N GLU A 592 12.26 -34.07 5.00
CA GLU A 592 11.37 -34.35 6.14
C GLU A 592 9.96 -33.77 5.95
N HIS A 593 9.84 -32.67 5.20
CA HIS A 593 8.53 -32.12 4.84
C HIS A 593 7.76 -33.00 3.87
N LEU A 594 8.45 -33.83 3.08
CA LEU A 594 7.82 -34.77 2.17
C LEU A 594 7.61 -36.11 2.87
N TYR A 595 8.66 -36.71 3.43
CA TYR A 595 8.68 -38.13 3.83
C TYR A 595 8.86 -38.37 5.33
N GLY A 596 9.07 -37.33 6.12
CA GLY A 596 9.24 -37.44 7.57
C GLY A 596 7.96 -37.90 8.30
N PRO A 597 8.00 -38.04 9.63
CA PRO A 597 6.84 -38.40 10.44
C PRO A 597 5.65 -37.43 10.28
N THR A 598 5.96 -36.16 10.02
CA THR A 598 4.97 -35.12 9.71
C THR A 598 4.96 -34.77 8.21
N GLY A 599 5.65 -35.53 7.36
CA GLY A 599 5.75 -35.26 5.93
C GLY A 599 4.43 -35.45 5.18
N ILE A 600 4.22 -34.68 4.12
CA ILE A 600 2.96 -34.66 3.37
C ILE A 600 2.75 -35.89 2.48
N TYR A 601 3.80 -36.63 2.11
CA TYR A 601 3.66 -37.96 1.49
C TYR A 601 3.35 -39.03 2.52
N THR A 602 3.90 -38.94 3.73
CA THR A 602 3.60 -39.87 4.84
C THR A 602 2.16 -39.70 5.33
N ASN A 603 1.66 -38.46 5.31
CA ASN A 603 0.36 -38.07 5.84
C ASN A 603 -0.56 -37.51 4.73
N TYR A 604 -0.57 -38.17 3.58
CA TYR A 604 -1.18 -37.69 2.34
C TYR A 604 -2.69 -37.41 2.41
N SER A 605 -3.40 -37.99 3.38
CA SER A 605 -4.85 -37.80 3.57
C SER A 605 -5.20 -36.62 4.49
N ASN A 606 -4.21 -36.04 5.15
CA ASN A 606 -4.45 -34.99 6.13
C ASN A 606 -4.58 -33.62 5.45
N ALA A 607 -5.43 -32.76 6.02
CA ALA A 607 -5.84 -31.50 5.44
C ALA A 607 -5.77 -30.34 6.46
N GLY A 608 -5.92 -29.11 5.96
CA GLY A 608 -5.82 -27.89 6.75
C GLY A 608 -4.39 -27.32 6.83
N PRO A 609 -4.24 -26.09 7.38
CA PRO A 609 -2.95 -25.39 7.44
C PRO A 609 -1.84 -26.14 8.20
N ARG A 610 -2.19 -26.97 9.20
CA ARG A 610 -1.22 -27.78 9.97
C ARG A 610 -0.50 -28.84 9.12
N TRP A 611 -1.05 -29.16 7.95
CA TRP A 611 -0.48 -30.12 7.01
C TRP A 611 0.11 -29.45 5.75
N GLU A 612 0.26 -28.11 5.78
CA GLU A 612 1.07 -27.36 4.82
C GLU A 612 2.56 -27.40 5.25
N ARG A 613 3.49 -27.49 4.30
CA ARG A 613 4.93 -27.44 4.57
C ARG A 613 5.60 -26.34 3.75
N PRO A 614 6.59 -25.62 4.29
CA PRO A 614 7.26 -24.57 3.55
C PRO A 614 8.04 -25.14 2.36
N ALA A 615 7.99 -24.47 1.22
CA ALA A 615 8.71 -24.82 0.01
C ALA A 615 9.05 -23.56 -0.80
N SER A 616 10.08 -23.66 -1.62
CA SER A 616 10.38 -22.69 -2.68
C SER A 616 9.75 -23.17 -3.98
N PHE A 617 9.01 -22.28 -4.64
CA PHE A 617 8.38 -22.50 -5.94
C PHE A 617 9.00 -21.54 -6.97
N SER A 618 9.37 -22.07 -8.13
CA SER A 618 9.88 -21.29 -9.25
C SER A 618 9.23 -21.74 -10.55
N TYR A 619 8.99 -20.80 -11.44
CA TYR A 619 8.42 -21.02 -12.76
C TYR A 619 9.35 -20.45 -13.83
N TYR A 620 9.56 -21.21 -14.91
CA TYR A 620 10.42 -20.86 -16.03
C TYR A 620 9.73 -21.20 -17.34
N LYS A 621 9.55 -20.23 -18.24
CA LYS A 621 9.07 -20.41 -19.62
C LYS A 621 9.66 -19.33 -20.50
N ASP A 622 10.55 -19.68 -21.40
CA ASP A 622 11.27 -18.72 -22.25
C ASP A 622 11.91 -17.62 -21.38
N ILE A 623 11.52 -16.36 -21.59
CA ILE A 623 11.96 -15.19 -20.78
C ILE A 623 11.12 -14.96 -19.52
N LYS A 624 9.99 -15.65 -19.36
CA LYS A 624 9.11 -15.50 -18.19
C LYS A 624 9.64 -16.38 -17.06
N GLN A 625 10.11 -15.73 -16.00
CA GLN A 625 10.63 -16.39 -14.81
C GLN A 625 10.20 -15.65 -13.54
N PHE A 626 9.79 -16.42 -12.53
CA PHE A 626 9.52 -15.88 -11.19
C PHE A 626 9.64 -16.98 -10.13
N SER A 627 9.88 -16.56 -8.89
CA SER A 627 9.98 -17.43 -7.72
C SER A 627 9.16 -16.87 -6.56
N ALA A 628 8.70 -17.76 -5.68
CA ALA A 628 8.02 -17.43 -4.45
C ALA A 628 8.23 -18.52 -3.39
N ILE A 629 8.06 -18.14 -2.13
CA ILE A 629 8.01 -19.10 -1.02
C ILE A 629 6.54 -19.38 -0.73
N THR A 630 6.21 -20.65 -0.58
CA THR A 630 4.84 -21.13 -0.53
C THR A 630 4.70 -22.27 0.48
N GLY A 631 3.50 -22.43 1.04
CA GLY A 631 3.11 -23.66 1.70
C GLY A 631 2.66 -24.69 0.67
N ILE A 632 3.14 -25.92 0.77
CA ILE A 632 2.70 -27.03 -0.08
C ILE A 632 1.89 -28.03 0.73
N ARG A 633 0.82 -28.55 0.12
CA ARG A 633 0.04 -29.66 0.66
C ARG A 633 -0.42 -30.59 -0.45
N ILE A 634 -0.59 -31.87 -0.14
CA ILE A 634 -1.23 -32.79 -1.07
C ILE A 634 -2.67 -32.35 -1.35
N GLN A 635 -3.05 -32.40 -2.63
CA GLN A 635 -4.37 -32.01 -3.12
C GLN A 635 -5.11 -33.24 -3.67
N GLY A 636 -6.41 -33.30 -3.35
CA GLY A 636 -7.35 -34.23 -3.97
C GLY A 636 -8.14 -35.06 -2.97
N GLY A 637 -8.98 -35.95 -3.50
CA GLY A 637 -9.75 -36.93 -2.74
C GLY A 637 -9.15 -38.32 -2.91
N ASN A 638 -9.58 -39.07 -3.93
CA ASN A 638 -9.04 -40.40 -4.21
C ASN A 638 -7.63 -40.39 -4.83
N SER A 639 -7.24 -39.29 -5.48
CA SER A 639 -5.92 -39.16 -6.11
C SER A 639 -4.75 -39.19 -5.11
N VAL A 640 -5.02 -38.91 -3.84
CA VAL A 640 -3.98 -38.85 -2.79
C VAL A 640 -3.28 -40.18 -2.56
N PHE A 641 -3.89 -41.31 -2.95
CA PHE A 641 -3.29 -42.64 -2.81
C PHE A 641 -2.25 -42.95 -3.90
N MET A 642 -2.25 -42.22 -5.03
CA MET A 642 -1.35 -42.53 -6.14
C MET A 642 0.08 -42.02 -5.92
N PRO A 643 1.12 -42.69 -6.44
CA PRO A 643 2.51 -42.26 -6.25
C PRO A 643 2.77 -40.81 -6.72
N LYS A 644 2.22 -40.45 -7.89
CA LYS A 644 2.31 -39.08 -8.45
C LYS A 644 1.24 -38.18 -7.82
N LYS A 645 1.60 -37.48 -6.75
CA LYS A 645 0.70 -36.61 -5.98
C LYS A 645 0.44 -35.28 -6.69
N ALA A 646 -0.79 -34.77 -6.58
CA ALA A 646 -1.07 -33.37 -6.87
C ALA A 646 -0.71 -32.48 -5.67
N PHE A 647 -0.25 -31.26 -5.94
CA PHE A 647 0.09 -30.28 -4.90
C PHE A 647 -0.81 -29.06 -4.97
N ARG A 648 -1.23 -28.54 -3.83
CA ARG A 648 -1.75 -27.18 -3.70
C ARG A 648 -0.65 -26.29 -3.13
N LEU A 649 -0.44 -25.15 -3.78
CA LEU A 649 0.45 -24.08 -3.34
C LEU A 649 -0.38 -23.04 -2.57
N HIS A 650 0.13 -22.61 -1.43
CA HIS A 650 -0.48 -21.67 -0.50
C HIS A 650 0.47 -20.48 -0.29
N PHE A 651 0.17 -19.36 -0.93
CA PHE A 651 0.91 -18.11 -0.69
C PHE A 651 0.35 -17.46 0.58
N ARG A 652 1.15 -17.41 1.64
CA ARG A 652 0.75 -16.92 2.97
C ARG A 652 1.89 -16.14 3.60
N GLY A 653 1.55 -15.10 4.36
CA GLY A 653 2.50 -14.22 5.05
C GLY A 653 3.52 -14.97 5.92
N GLY A 654 3.10 -16.02 6.61
CA GLY A 654 3.99 -16.81 7.46
C GLY A 654 5.07 -17.60 6.70
N TYR A 655 4.86 -17.93 5.43
CA TYR A 655 5.85 -18.60 4.58
C TYR A 655 6.70 -17.62 3.79
N GLY A 656 6.05 -16.61 3.20
CA GLY A 656 6.58 -15.68 2.24
C GLY A 656 5.62 -14.52 2.05
N LYS A 657 5.50 -14.00 0.82
CA LYS A 657 4.43 -13.04 0.52
C LYS A 657 3.05 -13.74 0.59
N SER A 658 2.05 -13.02 1.07
CA SER A 658 0.66 -13.47 1.21
C SER A 658 -0.06 -13.68 -0.14
N VAL A 659 0.53 -13.21 -1.24
CA VAL A 659 0.03 -13.33 -2.60
C VAL A 659 1.21 -13.49 -3.55
N LEU A 660 1.11 -14.38 -4.52
CA LEU A 660 2.01 -14.42 -5.68
C LEU A 660 1.58 -13.32 -6.65
N LYS A 661 2.42 -12.30 -6.89
CA LYS A 661 2.16 -11.23 -7.87
C LYS A 661 2.79 -11.55 -9.24
N ALA A 662 2.50 -12.73 -9.76
CA ALA A 662 2.95 -13.18 -11.06
C ALA A 662 2.01 -14.27 -11.59
N SER A 663 1.83 -14.32 -12.92
CA SER A 663 0.97 -15.32 -13.56
C SER A 663 1.75 -16.30 -14.43
N PRO A 664 1.57 -17.62 -14.23
CA PRO A 664 2.08 -18.61 -15.17
C PRO A 664 1.29 -18.60 -16.50
N PHE A 665 0.09 -18.02 -16.50
CA PHE A 665 -0.84 -18.05 -17.63
C PHE A 665 -0.65 -16.87 -18.60
N VAL A 666 -1.28 -16.98 -19.77
CA VAL A 666 -1.28 -15.92 -20.81
C VAL A 666 -2.43 -14.93 -20.61
N LYS A 667 -3.56 -15.41 -20.08
CA LYS A 667 -4.76 -14.64 -19.77
C LYS A 667 -5.21 -14.90 -18.32
N GLY A 668 -6.21 -14.15 -17.87
CA GLY A 668 -6.76 -14.26 -16.51
C GLY A 668 -6.01 -13.39 -15.48
N PRO A 669 -6.15 -13.69 -14.18
CA PRO A 669 -5.58 -12.90 -13.11
C PRO A 669 -4.04 -12.80 -13.15
N SER A 670 -3.52 -11.71 -12.60
CA SER A 670 -2.08 -11.46 -12.47
C SER A 670 -1.52 -11.79 -11.08
N SER A 671 -2.40 -12.19 -10.15
CA SER A 671 -2.04 -12.52 -8.78
C SER A 671 -2.82 -13.72 -8.26
N PHE A 672 -2.22 -14.49 -7.34
CA PHE A 672 -2.83 -15.72 -6.81
C PHE A 672 -2.51 -15.91 -5.33
N LYS A 673 -3.51 -16.27 -4.52
CA LYS A 673 -3.31 -16.85 -3.17
C LYS A 673 -3.09 -18.36 -3.21
N ASN A 674 -3.65 -19.03 -4.21
CA ASN A 674 -3.48 -20.47 -4.41
C ASN A 674 -3.29 -20.83 -5.88
N LEU A 675 -2.42 -21.82 -6.11
CA LEU A 675 -2.30 -22.53 -7.37
C LEU A 675 -2.32 -24.03 -7.10
N VAL A 676 -2.69 -24.83 -8.10
CA VAL A 676 -2.70 -26.29 -8.02
C VAL A 676 -1.82 -26.85 -9.12
N LEU A 677 -0.92 -27.76 -8.73
CA LEU A 677 -0.20 -28.64 -9.64
C LEU A 677 -0.97 -29.96 -9.69
N ARG A 678 -1.86 -30.12 -10.67
CA ARG A 678 -2.65 -31.34 -10.84
C ARG A 678 -1.82 -32.42 -11.52
N SER A 679 -1.82 -33.62 -10.93
CA SER A 679 -1.12 -34.79 -11.48
C SER A 679 -1.86 -35.45 -12.64
N GLY A 680 -3.16 -35.17 -12.79
CA GLY A 680 -4.02 -35.75 -13.82
C GLY A 680 -4.58 -37.13 -13.47
N TYR A 681 -4.53 -37.55 -12.19
CA TYR A 681 -5.02 -38.82 -11.63
C TYR A 681 -5.81 -39.79 -12.56
N ASP A 682 -7.10 -39.56 -12.85
CA ASP A 682 -7.92 -40.51 -13.64
C ASP A 682 -7.59 -40.47 -15.16
N ASP A 683 -6.79 -39.49 -15.59
CA ASP A 683 -6.29 -39.24 -16.95
C ASP A 683 -4.75 -39.28 -17.03
N ASP A 684 -4.07 -39.87 -16.03
CA ASP A 684 -2.61 -39.91 -15.98
C ASP A 684 -2.05 -40.81 -17.08
N ILE A 685 -0.96 -40.38 -17.74
CA ILE A 685 -0.33 -41.06 -18.88
C ILE A 685 0.12 -42.51 -18.61
N THR A 686 0.25 -42.90 -17.33
CA THR A 686 0.59 -44.28 -16.97
C THR A 686 -0.62 -45.23 -17.03
N THR A 687 -1.84 -44.69 -17.12
CA THR A 687 -3.06 -45.47 -17.34
C THR A 687 -3.21 -45.83 -18.82
N SER A 688 -3.94 -46.92 -19.12
CA SER A 688 -4.09 -47.43 -20.50
C SER A 688 -4.79 -46.47 -21.47
N THR A 689 -5.45 -45.44 -20.96
CA THR A 689 -6.22 -44.46 -21.73
C THR A 689 -5.81 -43.02 -21.42
N GLY A 690 -4.80 -42.80 -20.59
CA GLY A 690 -4.46 -41.48 -20.06
C GLY A 690 -3.87 -40.55 -21.12
N THR A 691 -4.26 -39.29 -21.05
CA THR A 691 -3.85 -38.24 -21.99
C THR A 691 -3.34 -36.99 -21.29
N LEU A 692 -3.69 -36.76 -20.02
CA LEU A 692 -3.60 -35.49 -19.28
C LEU A 692 -4.40 -34.33 -19.88
N LEU A 693 -5.09 -34.53 -21.01
CA LEU A 693 -5.73 -33.47 -21.79
C LEU A 693 -7.22 -33.32 -21.50
N ARG A 694 -7.91 -34.35 -20.98
CA ARG A 694 -9.38 -34.36 -20.91
C ARG A 694 -9.93 -33.21 -20.08
N ASP A 695 -9.27 -32.96 -18.95
CA ASP A 695 -9.72 -31.96 -18.00
C ASP A 695 -9.42 -30.52 -18.48
N PRO A 696 -8.18 -30.20 -18.90
CA PRO A 696 -7.87 -28.92 -19.55
C PRO A 696 -8.72 -28.67 -20.81
N PHE A 697 -8.95 -29.69 -21.64
CA PHE A 697 -9.76 -29.55 -22.85
C PHE A 697 -11.24 -29.19 -22.53
N SER A 698 -11.86 -29.87 -21.58
CA SER A 698 -13.24 -29.54 -21.19
C SER A 698 -13.33 -28.17 -20.53
N THR A 699 -12.33 -27.79 -19.74
CA THR A 699 -12.22 -26.44 -19.14
C THR A 699 -12.09 -25.36 -20.23
N GLU A 700 -11.29 -25.61 -21.28
CA GLU A 700 -11.15 -24.68 -22.41
C GLU A 700 -12.46 -24.57 -23.22
N LEU A 701 -13.16 -25.69 -23.45
CA LEU A 701 -14.49 -25.66 -24.08
C LEU A 701 -15.49 -24.84 -23.26
N TRP A 702 -15.50 -25.02 -21.93
CA TRP A 702 -16.32 -24.23 -21.01
C TRP A 702 -16.03 -22.73 -21.14
N SER A 703 -14.76 -22.35 -21.11
CA SER A 703 -14.34 -20.95 -21.33
C SER A 703 -14.79 -20.41 -22.68
N LYS A 704 -14.74 -21.23 -23.75
CA LYS A 704 -15.21 -20.83 -25.10
C LYS A 704 -16.72 -20.66 -25.20
N LEU A 705 -17.50 -21.25 -24.29
CA LEU A 705 -18.94 -20.99 -24.16
C LEU A 705 -19.25 -19.65 -23.47
N GLY A 706 -18.21 -18.90 -23.06
CA GLY A 706 -18.35 -17.63 -22.35
C GLY A 706 -18.52 -17.78 -20.85
N GLU A 707 -18.36 -18.99 -20.32
CA GLU A 707 -18.52 -19.28 -18.90
C GLU A 707 -17.23 -19.06 -18.11
N LEU A 708 -17.34 -18.79 -16.81
CA LEU A 708 -16.20 -18.66 -15.92
C LEU A 708 -15.49 -20.01 -15.78
N ALA A 709 -14.20 -20.04 -16.07
CA ALA A 709 -13.35 -21.23 -16.05
C ALA A 709 -12.00 -20.90 -15.42
N THR A 710 -11.36 -21.87 -14.79
CA THR A 710 -9.97 -21.70 -14.32
C THR A 710 -9.01 -21.65 -15.51
N GLU A 711 -8.04 -20.74 -15.45
CA GLU A 711 -6.88 -20.77 -16.32
C GLU A 711 -5.93 -21.91 -15.93
N SER A 712 -5.28 -22.49 -16.94
CA SER A 712 -4.33 -23.58 -16.76
C SER A 712 -3.27 -23.62 -17.86
N ASP A 713 -2.12 -24.23 -17.56
CA ASP A 713 -1.08 -24.57 -18.53
C ASP A 713 -0.44 -25.92 -18.15
N PHE A 714 0.34 -26.52 -19.06
CA PHE A 714 1.15 -27.70 -18.75
C PHE A 714 2.57 -27.29 -18.38
N GLY A 715 3.17 -28.01 -17.43
CA GLY A 715 4.56 -27.82 -17.06
C GLY A 715 5.21 -29.10 -16.59
N VAL A 716 6.53 -29.18 -16.72
CA VAL A 716 7.36 -30.21 -16.11
C VAL A 716 7.63 -29.82 -14.67
N LEU A 717 7.34 -30.70 -13.71
CA LEU A 717 7.71 -30.49 -12.32
C LEU A 717 9.08 -31.10 -12.02
N LEU A 718 9.97 -30.29 -11.45
CA LEU A 718 11.16 -30.73 -10.74
C LEU A 718 10.86 -30.67 -9.23
N LEU A 719 10.90 -31.81 -8.54
CA LEU A 719 10.72 -31.89 -7.09
C LEU A 719 12.07 -32.23 -6.43
N ASN A 720 12.63 -31.31 -5.64
CA ASN A 720 13.99 -31.44 -5.09
C ASN A 720 14.99 -31.89 -6.17
N ASN A 721 15.09 -31.12 -7.26
CA ASN A 721 15.95 -31.37 -8.43
C ASN A 721 15.58 -32.61 -9.29
N ASN A 722 14.64 -33.45 -8.87
CA ASN A 722 14.25 -34.66 -9.60
C ASN A 722 13.08 -34.40 -10.56
N TYR A 723 13.18 -34.93 -11.79
CA TYR A 723 12.05 -34.92 -12.72
C TYR A 723 10.87 -35.71 -12.14
N TRP A 724 9.75 -35.03 -11.96
CA TRP A 724 8.55 -35.57 -11.32
C TRP A 724 7.37 -35.77 -12.28
N GLY A 725 7.57 -35.45 -13.57
CA GLY A 725 6.58 -35.63 -14.64
C GLY A 725 5.88 -34.34 -15.06
N ILE A 726 4.93 -34.50 -15.98
CA ILE A 726 4.09 -33.42 -16.50
C ILE A 726 2.90 -33.19 -15.55
N TYR A 727 2.67 -31.93 -15.19
CA TYR A 727 1.57 -31.45 -14.36
C TYR A 727 0.78 -30.40 -15.12
N ASN A 728 -0.51 -30.30 -14.78
CA ASN A 728 -1.33 -29.17 -15.17
C ASN A 728 -1.33 -28.15 -14.02
N ILE A 729 -0.64 -27.02 -14.21
CA ILE A 729 -0.69 -25.89 -13.29
C ILE A 729 -1.97 -25.11 -13.56
N ARG A 730 -2.75 -24.80 -12.52
CA ARG A 730 -4.04 -24.11 -12.67
C ARG A 730 -4.48 -23.37 -11.42
N GLU A 731 -5.47 -22.49 -11.59
CA GLU A 731 -6.19 -21.87 -10.48
C GLU A 731 -6.94 -22.91 -9.64
N SER A 732 -7.19 -22.61 -8.36
CA SER A 732 -8.10 -23.40 -7.53
C SER A 732 -9.44 -22.69 -7.43
N ILE A 733 -10.55 -23.37 -7.74
CA ILE A 733 -11.88 -22.84 -7.45
C ILE A 733 -12.07 -22.75 -5.93
N ASN A 734 -12.12 -21.52 -5.43
CA ASN A 734 -12.36 -21.11 -4.05
C ASN A 734 -12.79 -19.64 -4.05
N GLU A 735 -12.87 -19.01 -2.89
CA GLU A 735 -13.26 -17.61 -2.74
C GLU A 735 -12.37 -16.66 -3.56
N TYR A 736 -11.05 -16.87 -3.53
CA TYR A 736 -10.09 -16.03 -4.25
C TYR A 736 -10.22 -16.16 -5.77
N PHE A 737 -10.55 -17.34 -6.29
CA PHE A 737 -10.81 -17.49 -7.73
C PHE A 737 -11.97 -16.62 -8.21
N VAL A 738 -13.05 -16.55 -7.41
CA VAL A 738 -14.21 -15.71 -7.74
C VAL A 738 -13.84 -14.24 -7.61
N GLU A 739 -13.17 -13.84 -6.52
CA GLU A 739 -12.68 -12.47 -6.32
C GLU A 739 -11.77 -12.01 -7.48
N ASP A 740 -10.75 -12.81 -7.80
CA ASP A 740 -9.71 -12.48 -8.78
C ASP A 740 -10.25 -12.40 -10.22
N ASN A 741 -11.30 -13.19 -10.55
CA ASN A 741 -11.86 -13.23 -11.91
C ASN A 741 -13.13 -12.40 -12.10
N MET A 742 -13.95 -12.20 -11.06
CA MET A 742 -15.22 -11.47 -11.14
C MET A 742 -15.17 -10.10 -10.47
N GLY A 743 -14.17 -9.82 -9.62
CA GLY A 743 -14.07 -8.54 -8.90
C GLY A 743 -15.16 -8.34 -7.84
N ILE A 744 -15.74 -9.42 -7.32
CA ILE A 744 -16.79 -9.41 -6.29
C ILE A 744 -16.27 -10.06 -5.00
N GLN A 745 -16.77 -9.60 -3.86
CA GLN A 745 -16.42 -10.15 -2.53
C GLN A 745 -17.63 -10.75 -1.80
N ASP A 746 -18.85 -10.45 -2.23
CA ASP A 746 -20.08 -10.92 -1.62
C ASP A 746 -20.82 -11.87 -2.57
N PHE A 747 -20.71 -13.16 -2.27
CA PHE A 747 -21.27 -14.25 -3.06
C PHE A 747 -21.33 -15.56 -2.26
N ASP A 748 -22.20 -16.46 -2.69
CA ASP A 748 -22.20 -17.85 -2.26
C ASP A 748 -21.46 -18.73 -3.28
N LEU A 749 -20.60 -19.63 -2.78
CA LEU A 749 -19.91 -20.64 -3.59
C LEU A 749 -20.20 -22.02 -3.01
N VAL A 750 -20.87 -22.85 -3.80
CA VAL A 750 -21.27 -24.21 -3.41
C VAL A 750 -20.68 -25.21 -4.39
N ARG A 751 -20.07 -26.29 -3.88
CA ARG A 751 -19.61 -27.42 -4.69
C ARG A 751 -20.61 -28.56 -4.63
N PHE A 752 -20.88 -29.22 -5.75
CA PHE A 752 -21.56 -30.51 -5.74
C PHE A 752 -20.65 -31.63 -5.23
N GLN A 753 -21.17 -32.44 -4.30
CA GLN A 753 -20.59 -33.73 -3.94
C GLN A 753 -21.61 -34.86 -4.09
N LYS A 754 -21.10 -36.11 -4.10
CA LYS A 754 -21.91 -37.34 -4.21
C LYS A 754 -23.11 -37.39 -3.25
N TRP A 755 -22.94 -36.86 -2.04
CA TRP A 755 -23.91 -37.01 -0.94
C TRP A 755 -24.59 -35.69 -0.54
N GLY A 756 -24.35 -34.60 -1.25
CA GLY A 756 -24.95 -33.30 -0.95
C GLY A 756 -24.09 -32.11 -1.39
N PRO A 757 -24.58 -30.88 -1.20
CA PRO A 757 -23.82 -29.67 -1.42
C PRO A 757 -22.73 -29.50 -0.35
N ASP A 758 -21.63 -28.86 -0.74
CA ASP A 758 -20.48 -28.55 0.10
C ASP A 758 -20.19 -27.07 -0.02
N LEU A 759 -20.56 -26.31 1.03
CA LEU A 759 -20.33 -24.87 1.12
C LEU A 759 -18.82 -24.59 1.09
N LYS A 760 -18.41 -23.70 0.18
CA LYS A 760 -17.02 -23.23 0.08
C LYS A 760 -16.84 -21.81 0.56
N TYR A 761 -17.83 -20.95 0.33
CA TYR A 761 -17.82 -19.56 0.74
C TYR A 761 -19.26 -19.03 0.79
N GLY A 762 -19.52 -18.04 1.65
CA GLY A 762 -20.85 -17.48 1.86
C GLY A 762 -21.73 -18.31 2.80
N THR A 763 -23.00 -18.44 2.46
CA THR A 763 -24.04 -19.15 3.23
C THR A 763 -24.72 -20.24 2.40
N MET A 764 -25.59 -21.04 3.03
CA MET A 764 -26.42 -22.03 2.34
C MET A 764 -27.88 -21.59 2.23
N ASP A 765 -28.22 -20.36 2.63
CA ASP A 765 -29.61 -19.94 2.80
C ASP A 765 -30.34 -19.88 1.46
N GLU A 766 -29.82 -19.11 0.50
CA GLU A 766 -30.41 -18.99 -0.84
C GLU A 766 -30.33 -20.31 -1.64
N TRP A 767 -29.35 -21.17 -1.34
CA TRP A 767 -29.26 -22.50 -1.93
C TRP A 767 -30.42 -23.39 -1.45
N ASN A 768 -30.65 -23.41 -0.14
CA ASN A 768 -31.72 -24.22 0.47
C ASN A 768 -33.10 -23.71 0.06
N GLU A 769 -33.28 -22.40 -0.09
CA GLU A 769 -34.49 -21.79 -0.65
C GLU A 769 -34.73 -22.24 -2.09
N MET A 770 -33.70 -22.19 -2.94
CA MET A 770 -33.78 -22.68 -4.31
C MET A 770 -34.19 -24.15 -4.36
N VAL A 771 -33.55 -25.03 -3.58
CA VAL A 771 -33.89 -26.46 -3.53
C VAL A 771 -35.33 -26.67 -3.07
N SER A 772 -35.75 -25.98 -2.01
CA SER A 772 -37.12 -26.06 -1.48
C SER A 772 -38.16 -25.57 -2.49
N TYR A 773 -37.83 -24.54 -3.26
CA TYR A 773 -38.66 -24.06 -4.36
C TYR A 773 -38.82 -25.15 -5.43
N PHE A 774 -37.73 -25.77 -5.91
CA PHE A 774 -37.82 -26.85 -6.91
C PHE A 774 -38.62 -28.06 -6.41
N ASP A 775 -38.47 -28.45 -5.15
CA ASP A 775 -39.18 -29.61 -4.57
C ASP A 775 -40.70 -29.40 -4.43
N SER A 776 -41.14 -28.14 -4.34
CA SER A 776 -42.55 -27.78 -4.09
C SER A 776 -43.27 -27.17 -5.29
N THR A 777 -42.57 -26.92 -6.40
CA THR A 777 -43.11 -26.20 -7.57
C THR A 777 -43.74 -27.12 -8.63
N ASP A 778 -44.90 -26.70 -9.14
CA ASP A 778 -45.55 -27.31 -10.31
C ASP A 778 -45.03 -26.71 -11.62
N PHE A 779 -44.13 -27.42 -12.29
CA PHE A 779 -43.51 -27.01 -13.55
C PHE A 779 -44.42 -27.08 -14.79
N THR A 780 -45.70 -27.43 -14.63
CA THR A 780 -46.67 -27.32 -15.75
C THR A 780 -47.17 -25.89 -15.97
N ARG A 781 -46.89 -24.99 -15.03
CA ARG A 781 -47.24 -23.57 -15.06
C ARG A 781 -46.23 -22.75 -15.88
N PRO A 782 -46.63 -22.07 -16.97
CA PRO A 782 -45.70 -21.31 -17.82
C PRO A 782 -44.94 -20.19 -17.10
N GLU A 783 -45.55 -19.54 -16.12
CA GLU A 783 -44.94 -18.43 -15.35
C GLU A 783 -43.74 -18.87 -14.50
N VAL A 784 -43.64 -20.16 -14.16
CA VAL A 784 -42.52 -20.73 -13.39
C VAL A 784 -41.19 -20.55 -14.15
N TYR A 785 -41.22 -20.48 -15.48
CA TYR A 785 -40.03 -20.21 -16.26
C TYR A 785 -39.41 -18.84 -15.92
N ASP A 786 -40.24 -17.80 -15.86
CA ASP A 786 -39.80 -16.44 -15.53
C ASP A 786 -39.35 -16.34 -14.06
N GLU A 787 -40.03 -17.06 -13.16
CA GLU A 787 -39.65 -17.17 -11.74
C GLU A 787 -38.26 -17.82 -11.59
N VAL A 788 -37.98 -18.93 -12.29
CA VAL A 788 -36.64 -19.56 -12.26
C VAL A 788 -35.58 -18.67 -12.89
N TYR A 789 -35.91 -18.03 -14.02
CA TYR A 789 -34.98 -17.14 -14.73
C TYR A 789 -34.53 -15.93 -13.89
N SER A 790 -35.31 -15.52 -12.89
CA SER A 790 -34.96 -14.39 -12.02
C SER A 790 -33.83 -14.70 -11.04
N PHE A 791 -33.64 -15.95 -10.64
CA PHE A 791 -32.61 -16.35 -9.66
C PHE A 791 -31.58 -17.36 -10.20
N MET A 792 -31.77 -17.87 -11.42
CA MET A 792 -30.91 -18.88 -12.04
C MET A 792 -30.54 -18.51 -13.48
N ASP A 793 -29.25 -18.58 -13.81
CA ASP A 793 -28.80 -18.43 -15.19
C ASP A 793 -29.06 -19.72 -15.98
N LEU A 794 -30.21 -19.77 -16.65
CA LEU A 794 -30.62 -20.93 -17.44
C LEU A 794 -29.66 -21.23 -18.60
N ASN A 795 -28.95 -20.24 -19.15
CA ASN A 795 -27.97 -20.50 -20.21
C ASN A 795 -26.75 -21.23 -19.65
N SER A 796 -26.26 -20.82 -18.48
CA SER A 796 -25.14 -21.49 -17.81
C SER A 796 -25.50 -22.94 -17.43
N LEU A 797 -26.73 -23.18 -16.95
CA LEU A 797 -27.23 -24.54 -16.72
C LEU A 797 -27.29 -25.37 -18.01
N LEU A 798 -27.84 -24.81 -19.10
CA LEU A 798 -27.93 -25.50 -20.40
C LEU A 798 -26.55 -25.79 -20.99
N ASN A 799 -25.59 -24.90 -20.80
CA ASN A 799 -24.20 -25.11 -21.18
C ASN A 799 -23.60 -26.28 -20.38
N LEU A 800 -23.84 -26.35 -19.06
CA LEU A 800 -23.38 -27.47 -18.23
C LEU A 800 -23.97 -28.79 -18.72
N LEU A 801 -25.28 -28.85 -18.92
CA LEU A 801 -25.96 -30.04 -19.42
C LEU A 801 -25.42 -30.45 -20.80
N SER A 802 -25.21 -29.48 -21.69
CA SER A 802 -24.64 -29.72 -23.02
C SER A 802 -23.23 -30.30 -22.93
N LEU A 803 -22.37 -29.74 -22.07
CA LEU A 803 -21.04 -30.26 -21.83
C LEU A 803 -21.12 -31.70 -21.27
N VAL A 804 -21.93 -31.94 -20.24
CA VAL A 804 -22.09 -33.27 -19.62
C VAL A 804 -22.51 -34.31 -20.65
N HIS A 805 -23.45 -33.99 -21.53
CA HIS A 805 -23.90 -34.90 -22.58
C HIS A 805 -22.85 -35.11 -23.68
N CYS A 806 -22.25 -34.04 -24.19
CA CYS A 806 -21.31 -34.09 -25.32
C CYS A 806 -19.95 -34.69 -24.94
N SER A 807 -19.42 -34.34 -23.76
CA SER A 807 -18.15 -34.87 -23.26
C SER A 807 -18.35 -36.16 -22.48
N GLN A 808 -19.58 -36.58 -22.19
CA GLN A 808 -19.86 -37.71 -21.31
C GLN A 808 -19.19 -37.55 -19.94
N TYR A 809 -19.23 -36.34 -19.37
CA TYR A 809 -18.64 -36.03 -18.07
C TYR A 809 -19.44 -36.71 -16.94
N ARG A 810 -19.17 -38.00 -16.70
CA ARG A 810 -20.01 -38.86 -15.83
C ARG A 810 -19.92 -38.53 -14.35
N SER A 811 -18.86 -37.84 -13.92
CA SER A 811 -18.62 -37.47 -12.53
C SER A 811 -18.92 -35.99 -12.23
N TRP A 812 -19.70 -35.31 -13.07
CA TRP A 812 -19.99 -33.88 -12.91
C TRP A 812 -20.55 -33.48 -11.55
N THR A 813 -21.28 -34.37 -10.89
CA THR A 813 -21.78 -34.18 -9.52
C THR A 813 -20.69 -34.16 -8.44
N TRP A 814 -19.41 -34.32 -8.81
CA TRP A 814 -18.25 -34.24 -7.91
C TRP A 814 -17.39 -33.01 -8.19
N GLY A 815 -17.61 -32.31 -9.30
CA GLY A 815 -16.68 -31.31 -9.81
C GLY A 815 -17.34 -30.02 -10.31
N ALA A 816 -18.66 -29.99 -10.49
CA ALA A 816 -19.36 -28.74 -10.75
C ALA A 816 -19.50 -27.90 -9.47
N PHE A 817 -19.35 -26.59 -9.62
CA PHE A 817 -19.57 -25.57 -8.61
C PHE A 817 -20.67 -24.64 -9.10
N VAL A 818 -21.36 -24.02 -8.15
CA VAL A 818 -22.38 -23.00 -8.41
C VAL A 818 -22.00 -21.74 -7.64
N ILE A 819 -22.08 -20.60 -8.31
CA ILE A 819 -21.75 -19.28 -7.79
C ILE A 819 -23.00 -18.44 -7.85
N LYS A 820 -23.28 -17.67 -6.79
CA LYS A 820 -24.30 -16.63 -6.80
C LYS A 820 -23.78 -15.35 -6.16
N PRO A 821 -23.51 -14.30 -6.96
CA PRO A 821 -23.30 -12.96 -6.42
C PRO A 821 -24.55 -12.47 -5.70
N THR A 822 -24.40 -11.65 -4.66
CA THR A 822 -25.55 -11.04 -3.97
C THR A 822 -26.43 -10.25 -4.94
N GLY A 823 -27.73 -10.54 -4.93
CA GLY A 823 -28.71 -9.97 -5.88
C GLY A 823 -28.55 -10.46 -7.33
N GLY A 824 -27.64 -11.41 -7.56
CA GLY A 824 -27.38 -12.05 -8.85
C GLY A 824 -28.13 -13.37 -9.03
N ARG A 825 -27.71 -14.13 -10.04
CA ARG A 825 -28.28 -15.44 -10.38
C ARG A 825 -27.26 -16.54 -10.16
N TRP A 826 -27.73 -17.73 -9.84
CA TRP A 826 -26.92 -18.95 -9.81
C TRP A 826 -26.34 -19.24 -11.20
N SER A 827 -25.02 -19.36 -11.30
CA SER A 827 -24.28 -19.77 -12.49
C SER A 827 -23.26 -20.86 -12.17
N TRP A 828 -22.79 -21.59 -13.17
CA TRP A 828 -21.95 -22.76 -12.97
C TRP A 828 -20.50 -22.53 -13.38
N THR A 829 -19.61 -23.26 -12.72
CA THR A 829 -18.25 -23.51 -13.22
C THR A 829 -17.88 -24.96 -12.97
N ILE A 830 -16.84 -25.44 -13.64
CA ILE A 830 -16.51 -26.87 -13.69
C ILE A 830 -15.08 -27.14 -13.23
N TRP A 831 -14.88 -28.32 -12.67
CA TRP A 831 -13.61 -28.86 -12.19
C TRP A 831 -13.62 -30.38 -12.35
N ASP A 832 -12.46 -31.03 -12.36
CA ASP A 832 -12.37 -32.50 -12.25
C ASP A 832 -13.07 -33.23 -13.40
N THR A 833 -12.78 -32.83 -14.63
CA THR A 833 -13.42 -33.36 -15.85
C THR A 833 -12.59 -34.46 -16.52
N ASP A 834 -11.66 -35.07 -15.79
CA ASP A 834 -10.76 -36.14 -16.26
C ASP A 834 -11.51 -37.44 -16.63
N ARG A 835 -12.70 -37.67 -16.05
CA ARG A 835 -13.61 -38.77 -16.41
C ARG A 835 -14.59 -38.42 -17.54
N SER A 836 -14.07 -37.79 -18.59
CA SER A 836 -14.81 -37.42 -19.81
C SER A 836 -14.27 -38.15 -21.05
N TYR A 837 -15.00 -38.08 -22.16
CA TYR A 837 -14.67 -38.65 -23.48
C TYR A 837 -14.43 -40.16 -23.48
N ASN A 838 -15.23 -40.88 -22.67
CA ASN A 838 -15.30 -42.32 -22.48
C ASN A 838 -13.96 -43.08 -22.38
N ILE A 839 -13.62 -43.42 -21.13
CA ILE A 839 -12.57 -44.37 -20.73
C ILE A 839 -13.16 -45.76 -20.37
N LEU A 840 -14.49 -45.93 -20.40
CA LEU A 840 -15.14 -47.20 -20.06
C LEU A 840 -16.11 -47.64 -21.16
N GLY A 841 -15.74 -48.73 -21.83
CA GLY A 841 -16.71 -49.67 -22.41
C GLY A 841 -17.50 -50.37 -21.31
#